data_AF-A0A095UCC0-F1
#
_entry.id   AF-A0A095UCC0-F1
#
_cell.length_a   1.000
_cell.length_b   1.000
_cell.length_c   1.000
_cell.angle_alpha   90.00
_cell.angle_beta   90.00
_cell.angle_gamma   90.00
#
_symmetry.space_group_name_H-M   'P 1'
#
loop_
_entity.id
_entity.type
_entity.pdbx_description
1 polymer ?
#
loop_
_entity_poly.entity_id
_entity_poly.type
_entity_poly.pdbx_seq_one_letter_code
_entity_poly.pdbx_strand_id
1 'polypeptide(L)'
;MNTHSPAAAPAASKHTERAQAVLDFIAEAKRLAPDRARATPDQLRQVAERLEALGRRRDLFPPEAFSVVPGRPASIYRLAEDVDGGYALYLSLGEPGKAQPPHDHTTWAIIAGVAGVERNEVYARRKSADPARDILAHARRVDVGPGRSIVLGPEDVHTIELVGDEPGAHLHFYGLALDLLPGRVVFESAQGGSYRTFSPPAAIFHARVSPQALQDELRGEAEIAVLDVREAGRYARRHLLHAAPAPLWRLELLADRLVPRRGTRIVLVDDDETLAHQAAAKLARLGWTDIAVLAGGTDGWEREGRELFSGTNVPSKAFGEVIEHEKRTPWIDVDELHERVSRGDDIVVVDSRTPEEFHNFTLPFSHSLPGAELVYRIRELAPDPKTFVVVNCAGRTRSIVGAQTLIDAGIPNRVASLRNGTMEWLLSGRELAYGRQAALPEPDAQSLAAAREQAQGVARRAGIGYIDAATLKAFEAEQDARTLYRFDVRTREEYESGHLEGWRWAPGGQLVQATDEYLATRRARVVLADWDGVRALTTGAWLAQLGAVEVYLYRPPALAPRLTGPEPRRALRHRPEVGTLRADALRAALDAQAAEVFDVESRGAYERGHVPGARFAAPDRLAEFLPADTARAIVLTSSDGVLAGAVAAELAWRTGRPVRYLLGGTRAWAAQGLPLATGAQGVLTGDDDQSISPYLFEDLAARDQGFREYLDWELGLVAQLEREGSQDIRLIAQA
;
A
#
# COMPACT_ATOMS: atom_id res chain seq x y z
N MET A 1 -27.58 12.92 24.08
CA MET A 1 -27.47 11.46 24.15
C MET A 1 -28.29 10.88 23.02
N ASN A 2 -27.69 10.68 21.84
CA ASN A 2 -28.30 9.93 20.74
C ASN A 2 -27.74 8.52 20.80
N THR A 3 -28.53 7.59 21.31
CA THR A 3 -28.25 6.15 21.24
C THR A 3 -28.35 5.73 19.78
N HIS A 4 -27.23 5.68 19.07
CA HIS A 4 -27.15 4.95 17.81
C HIS A 4 -27.35 3.47 18.15
N SER A 5 -28.50 2.92 17.75
CA SER A 5 -28.67 1.47 17.66
C SER A 5 -27.53 0.92 16.79
N PRO A 6 -26.89 -0.19 17.18
CA PRO A 6 -25.86 -0.81 16.34
C PRO A 6 -26.52 -1.19 15.02
N ALA A 7 -26.11 -0.54 13.94
CA ALA A 7 -26.50 -0.95 12.59
C ALA A 7 -26.13 -2.42 12.41
N ALA A 8 -27.02 -3.21 11.83
CA ALA A 8 -26.71 -4.59 11.46
C ALA A 8 -25.44 -4.59 10.60
N ALA A 9 -24.50 -5.51 10.86
CA ALA A 9 -23.28 -5.60 10.08
C ALA A 9 -23.64 -5.73 8.57
N PRO A 10 -23.01 -4.95 7.68
CA PRO A 10 -23.30 -5.04 6.26
C PRO A 10 -23.05 -6.47 5.77
N ALA A 11 -23.88 -6.95 4.84
CA ALA A 11 -23.73 -8.28 4.27
C ALA A 11 -22.32 -8.39 3.63
N ALA A 12 -21.52 -9.34 4.09
CA ALA A 12 -20.18 -9.54 3.58
C ALA A 12 -20.22 -9.92 2.09
N SER A 13 -19.26 -9.43 1.30
CA SER A 13 -19.11 -9.87 -0.08
C SER A 13 -18.81 -11.37 -0.11
N LYS A 14 -19.15 -12.05 -1.23
CA LYS A 14 -18.78 -13.46 -1.43
C LYS A 14 -17.27 -13.70 -1.32
N HIS A 15 -16.45 -12.67 -1.60
CA HIS A 15 -15.01 -12.71 -1.41
C HIS A 15 -14.63 -12.83 0.07
N THR A 16 -15.17 -11.94 0.90
CA THR A 16 -14.91 -11.95 2.35
C THR A 16 -15.50 -13.20 3.02
N GLU A 17 -16.67 -13.66 2.57
CA GLU A 17 -17.26 -14.92 3.02
C GLU A 17 -16.36 -16.12 2.69
N ARG A 18 -15.76 -16.15 1.49
CA ARG A 18 -14.75 -17.18 1.12
C ARG A 18 -13.52 -17.08 2.02
N ALA A 19 -12.97 -15.88 2.20
CA ALA A 19 -11.77 -15.69 3.01
C ALA A 19 -11.99 -16.21 4.45
N GLN A 20 -13.14 -15.88 5.05
CA GLN A 20 -13.50 -16.38 6.38
C GLN A 20 -13.65 -17.90 6.41
N ALA A 21 -14.38 -18.49 5.45
CA ALA A 21 -14.57 -19.94 5.39
C ALA A 21 -13.26 -20.71 5.21
N VAL A 22 -12.32 -20.14 4.45
CA VAL A 22 -10.96 -20.68 4.27
C VAL A 22 -10.17 -20.57 5.59
N LEU A 23 -10.23 -19.43 6.29
CA LEU A 23 -9.56 -19.27 7.58
C LEU A 23 -10.08 -20.22 8.64
N ASP A 24 -11.40 -20.38 8.73
CA ASP A 24 -12.04 -21.31 9.66
C ASP A 24 -11.58 -22.76 9.38
N PHE A 25 -11.49 -23.14 8.10
CA PHE A 25 -10.94 -24.42 7.69
C PHE A 25 -9.47 -24.59 8.12
N ILE A 26 -8.62 -23.60 7.87
CA ILE A 26 -7.19 -23.67 8.25
C ILE A 26 -7.03 -23.78 9.77
N ALA A 27 -7.81 -23.02 10.54
CA ALA A 27 -7.79 -23.07 12.01
C ALA A 27 -8.19 -24.46 12.53
N GLU A 28 -9.25 -25.06 11.97
CA GLU A 28 -9.70 -26.40 12.32
C GLU A 28 -8.68 -27.47 11.88
N ALA A 29 -8.06 -27.32 10.70
CA ALA A 29 -7.03 -28.23 10.22
C ALA A 29 -5.82 -28.25 11.18
N LYS A 30 -5.38 -27.08 11.64
CA LYS A 30 -4.31 -26.95 12.64
C LYS A 30 -4.70 -27.54 13.99
N ARG A 31 -5.97 -27.46 14.40
CA ARG A 31 -6.44 -28.09 15.63
C ARG A 31 -6.42 -29.62 15.55
N LEU A 32 -6.79 -30.17 14.40
CA LEU A 32 -6.86 -31.62 14.17
C LEU A 32 -5.48 -32.24 13.94
N ALA A 33 -4.60 -31.54 13.21
CA ALA A 33 -3.27 -32.01 12.83
C ALA A 33 -2.18 -30.96 13.15
N PRO A 34 -1.92 -30.62 14.43
CA PRO A 34 -1.10 -29.48 14.83
C PRO A 34 0.38 -29.56 14.44
N ASP A 35 0.95 -30.78 14.46
CA ASP A 35 2.28 -31.04 13.90
C ASP A 35 2.12 -31.57 12.48
N ARG A 36 2.19 -30.65 11.50
CA ARG A 36 2.05 -30.99 10.08
C ARG A 36 3.08 -32.03 9.62
N ALA A 37 4.29 -32.03 10.19
CA ALA A 37 5.35 -32.95 9.76
C ALA A 37 5.11 -34.38 10.28
N ARG A 38 4.30 -34.52 11.32
CA ARG A 38 3.96 -35.81 11.97
C ARG A 38 2.47 -36.12 11.95
N ALA A 39 1.72 -35.47 11.07
CA ALA A 39 0.28 -35.68 10.94
C ALA A 39 -0.01 -37.15 10.63
N THR A 40 -0.82 -37.79 11.46
CA THR A 40 -1.20 -39.20 11.30
C THR A 40 -2.29 -39.37 10.24
N PRO A 41 -2.43 -40.55 9.61
CA PRO A 41 -3.51 -40.81 8.66
C PRO A 41 -4.91 -40.52 9.23
N ASP A 42 -5.15 -40.81 10.52
CA ASP A 42 -6.43 -40.57 11.18
C ASP A 42 -6.73 -39.09 11.37
N GLN A 43 -5.71 -38.28 11.68
CA GLN A 43 -5.84 -36.82 11.73
C GLN A 43 -6.14 -36.26 10.33
N LEU A 44 -5.40 -36.71 9.32
CA LEU A 44 -5.60 -36.26 7.94
C LEU A 44 -6.99 -36.64 7.39
N ARG A 45 -7.55 -37.79 7.78
CA ARG A 45 -8.95 -38.13 7.45
C ARG A 45 -9.96 -37.15 8.05
N GLN A 46 -9.79 -36.75 9.31
CA GLN A 46 -10.67 -35.76 9.94
C GLN A 46 -10.54 -34.38 9.28
N VAL A 47 -9.31 -33.99 8.88
CA VAL A 47 -9.08 -32.76 8.10
C VAL A 47 -9.78 -32.84 6.75
N ALA A 48 -9.74 -34.01 6.09
CA ALA A 48 -10.37 -34.23 4.80
C ALA A 48 -11.90 -34.05 4.86
N GLU A 49 -12.58 -34.51 5.92
CA GLU A 49 -14.01 -34.26 6.13
C GLU A 49 -14.35 -32.76 6.21
N ARG A 50 -13.47 -31.95 6.81
CA ARG A 50 -13.63 -30.49 6.86
C ARG A 50 -13.39 -29.85 5.50
N LEU A 51 -12.42 -30.35 4.74
CA LEU A 51 -12.15 -29.88 3.38
C LEU A 51 -13.30 -30.22 2.43
N GLU A 52 -13.92 -31.40 2.57
CA GLU A 52 -15.14 -31.76 1.83
C GLU A 52 -16.30 -30.82 2.14
N ALA A 53 -16.47 -30.42 3.41
CA ALA A 53 -17.50 -29.46 3.80
C ALA A 53 -17.27 -28.10 3.14
N LEU A 54 -16.02 -27.63 3.06
CA LEU A 54 -15.66 -26.42 2.33
C LEU A 54 -15.92 -26.58 0.82
N GLY A 55 -15.55 -27.72 0.22
CA GLY A 55 -15.76 -28.01 -1.20
C GLY A 55 -17.24 -28.08 -1.62
N ARG A 56 -18.15 -28.42 -0.70
CA ARG A 56 -19.61 -28.36 -0.94
C ARG A 56 -20.13 -26.93 -1.11
N ARG A 57 -19.40 -25.91 -0.62
CA ARG A 57 -19.76 -24.49 -0.74
C ARG A 57 -19.32 -23.90 -2.09
N ARG A 58 -19.89 -24.43 -3.19
CA ARG A 58 -19.51 -24.06 -4.56
C ARG A 58 -19.69 -22.57 -4.87
N ASP A 59 -20.62 -21.91 -4.20
CA ASP A 59 -20.90 -20.48 -4.33
C ASP A 59 -19.70 -19.59 -3.92
N LEU A 60 -18.75 -20.13 -3.15
CA LEU A 60 -17.52 -19.42 -2.77
C LEU A 60 -16.46 -19.42 -3.89
N PHE A 61 -16.61 -20.31 -4.88
CA PHE A 61 -15.63 -20.51 -5.96
C PHE A 61 -16.24 -20.20 -7.34
N PRO A 62 -16.77 -18.99 -7.57
CA PRO A 62 -17.47 -18.66 -8.80
C PRO A 62 -16.49 -18.47 -9.98
N PRO A 63 -16.89 -18.80 -11.23
CA PRO A 63 -16.04 -18.71 -12.43
C PRO A 63 -15.47 -17.31 -12.71
N GLU A 64 -16.18 -16.26 -12.29
CA GLU A 64 -15.76 -14.87 -12.45
C GLU A 64 -14.48 -14.58 -11.63
N ALA A 65 -14.38 -15.19 -10.44
CA ALA A 65 -13.21 -15.06 -9.58
C ALA A 65 -12.11 -16.07 -9.93
N PHE A 66 -12.47 -17.23 -10.47
CA PHE A 66 -11.56 -18.33 -10.76
C PHE A 66 -11.84 -18.92 -12.14
N SER A 67 -10.91 -18.75 -13.09
CA SER A 67 -11.01 -19.41 -14.40
C SER A 67 -9.72 -20.13 -14.77
N VAL A 68 -9.80 -21.07 -15.71
CA VAL A 68 -8.58 -21.54 -16.36
C VAL A 68 -8.00 -20.37 -17.15
N VAL A 69 -6.73 -20.07 -16.92
CA VAL A 69 -6.01 -19.00 -17.61
C VAL A 69 -5.78 -19.44 -19.07
N PRO A 70 -6.15 -18.63 -20.07
CA PRO A 70 -5.97 -18.99 -21.47
C PRO A 70 -4.54 -19.44 -21.79
N GLY A 71 -4.41 -20.49 -22.60
CA GLY A 71 -3.12 -21.06 -22.98
C GLY A 71 -2.47 -21.96 -21.92
N ARG A 72 -3.12 -22.20 -20.77
CA ARG A 72 -2.66 -23.15 -19.74
C ARG A 72 -3.63 -24.33 -19.61
N PRO A 73 -3.14 -25.57 -19.49
CA PRO A 73 -3.99 -26.75 -19.33
C PRO A 73 -4.68 -26.83 -17.94
N ALA A 74 -4.12 -26.14 -16.96
CA ALA A 74 -4.65 -26.03 -15.60
C ALA A 74 -4.23 -24.70 -14.97
N SER A 75 -4.95 -24.24 -13.96
CA SER A 75 -4.65 -23.03 -13.21
C SER A 75 -4.80 -23.26 -11.72
N ILE A 76 -3.81 -22.84 -10.94
CA ILE A 76 -3.76 -23.04 -9.50
C ILE A 76 -3.93 -21.67 -8.84
N TYR A 77 -4.87 -21.56 -7.92
CA TYR A 77 -5.17 -20.36 -7.17
C TYR A 77 -4.86 -20.58 -5.69
N ARG A 78 -4.03 -19.73 -5.09
CA ARG A 78 -3.78 -19.75 -3.65
C ARG A 78 -5.00 -19.22 -2.92
N LEU A 79 -5.47 -19.98 -1.93
CA LEU A 79 -6.54 -19.58 -1.03
C LEU A 79 -6.00 -19.23 0.37
N ALA A 80 -5.02 -19.99 0.86
CA ALA A 80 -4.33 -19.70 2.12
C ALA A 80 -2.96 -20.38 2.16
N GLU A 81 -2.02 -19.81 2.92
CA GLU A 81 -0.68 -20.33 3.18
C GLU A 81 -0.15 -19.70 4.47
N ASP A 82 0.53 -20.47 5.33
CA ASP A 82 1.23 -19.90 6.49
C ASP A 82 2.51 -19.16 6.06
N VAL A 83 3.03 -18.31 6.95
CA VAL A 83 4.27 -17.54 6.73
C VAL A 83 5.45 -18.43 6.34
N ASP A 84 5.52 -19.64 6.89
CA ASP A 84 6.57 -20.63 6.62
C ASP A 84 6.22 -21.60 5.47
N GLY A 85 5.13 -21.33 4.75
CA GLY A 85 4.61 -22.16 3.68
C GLY A 85 3.77 -23.35 4.13
N GLY A 86 3.55 -23.55 5.43
CA GLY A 86 2.73 -24.64 5.96
C GLY A 86 1.24 -24.49 5.65
N TYR A 87 0.50 -25.61 5.75
CA TYR A 87 -0.97 -25.67 5.59
C TYR A 87 -1.46 -24.89 4.36
N ALA A 88 -0.89 -25.19 3.20
CA ALA A 88 -1.14 -24.45 1.97
C ALA A 88 -2.39 -25.00 1.26
N LEU A 89 -3.40 -24.15 1.09
CA LEU A 89 -4.65 -24.46 0.42
C LEU A 89 -4.72 -23.78 -0.94
N TYR A 90 -5.04 -24.56 -1.96
CA TYR A 90 -5.22 -24.10 -3.33
C TYR A 90 -6.56 -24.54 -3.91
N LEU A 91 -7.08 -23.76 -4.85
CA LEU A 91 -8.09 -24.21 -5.82
C LEU A 91 -7.37 -24.55 -7.13
N SER A 92 -7.46 -25.80 -7.57
CA SER A 92 -6.97 -26.28 -8.86
C SER A 92 -8.12 -26.33 -9.85
N LEU A 93 -7.94 -25.68 -10.99
CA LEU A 93 -8.87 -25.72 -12.12
C LEU A 93 -8.21 -26.42 -13.30
N GLY A 94 -8.99 -27.22 -14.04
CA GLY A 94 -8.51 -27.87 -15.27
C GLY A 94 -9.61 -28.13 -16.28
N GLU A 95 -9.19 -28.30 -17.53
CA GLU A 95 -10.07 -28.70 -18.63
C GLU A 95 -10.24 -30.24 -18.69
N PRO A 96 -11.38 -30.74 -19.22
CA PRO A 96 -11.60 -32.16 -19.47
C PRO A 96 -10.46 -32.85 -20.22
N GLY A 97 -10.16 -34.10 -19.87
CA GLY A 97 -9.17 -34.93 -20.56
C GLY A 97 -7.71 -34.51 -20.34
N LYS A 98 -7.45 -33.50 -19.51
CA LYS A 98 -6.08 -33.19 -19.05
C LYS A 98 -5.70 -34.13 -17.91
N ALA A 99 -4.55 -34.79 -18.08
CA ALA A 99 -3.98 -35.67 -17.08
C ALA A 99 -2.60 -35.18 -16.63
N GLN A 100 -2.31 -35.34 -15.35
CA GLN A 100 -0.95 -35.24 -14.80
C GLN A 100 -0.34 -36.64 -14.68
N PRO A 101 0.89 -36.84 -15.15
CA PRO A 101 1.61 -38.11 -15.00
C PRO A 101 1.83 -38.46 -13.52
N PRO A 102 2.22 -39.73 -13.21
CA PRO A 102 2.39 -40.15 -11.83
C PRO A 102 3.42 -39.29 -11.09
N HIS A 103 3.05 -38.77 -9.92
CA HIS A 103 3.89 -37.88 -9.13
C HIS A 103 3.66 -38.00 -7.62
N ASP A 104 4.66 -37.62 -6.82
CA ASP A 104 4.54 -37.49 -5.37
C ASP A 104 4.42 -36.01 -4.95
N HIS A 105 4.43 -35.75 -3.64
CA HIS A 105 4.37 -34.39 -3.09
C HIS A 105 5.43 -34.13 -2.03
N THR A 106 6.21 -35.13 -1.58
CA THR A 106 7.20 -35.04 -0.47
C THR A 106 6.64 -34.55 0.87
N THR A 107 5.34 -34.33 0.93
CA THR A 107 4.52 -33.95 2.09
C THR A 107 3.15 -34.59 1.90
N TRP A 108 2.31 -34.62 2.93
CA TRP A 108 0.94 -35.11 2.76
C TRP A 108 0.10 -34.13 1.91
N ALA A 109 -0.89 -34.68 1.21
CA ALA A 109 -1.85 -33.92 0.42
C ALA A 109 -3.26 -34.45 0.65
N ILE A 110 -4.24 -33.54 0.65
CA ILE A 110 -5.66 -33.86 0.68
C ILE A 110 -6.31 -33.14 -0.50
N ILE A 111 -7.04 -33.88 -1.34
CA ILE A 111 -7.76 -33.31 -2.48
C ILE A 111 -9.26 -33.55 -2.27
N ALA A 112 -10.07 -32.50 -2.39
CA ALA A 112 -11.53 -32.58 -2.29
C ALA A 112 -12.20 -31.90 -3.49
N GLY A 113 -13.28 -32.50 -4.00
CA GLY A 113 -13.99 -31.97 -5.17
C GLY A 113 -14.89 -30.78 -4.84
N VAL A 114 -14.84 -29.74 -5.68
CA VAL A 114 -15.81 -28.63 -5.72
C VAL A 114 -16.79 -28.85 -6.89
N ALA A 115 -16.26 -29.07 -8.10
CA ALA A 115 -17.01 -29.35 -9.32
C ALA A 115 -16.22 -30.31 -10.24
N GLY A 116 -16.93 -31.03 -11.12
CA GLY A 116 -16.34 -32.08 -11.94
C GLY A 116 -15.87 -33.31 -11.14
N VAL A 117 -15.22 -34.26 -11.82
CA VAL A 117 -14.68 -35.48 -11.21
C VAL A 117 -13.21 -35.61 -11.57
N GLU A 118 -12.35 -35.71 -10.56
CA GLU A 118 -10.92 -35.95 -10.72
C GLU A 118 -10.59 -37.40 -10.35
N ARG A 119 -10.22 -38.19 -11.36
CA ARG A 119 -9.76 -39.56 -11.16
C ARG A 119 -8.31 -39.56 -10.70
N ASN A 120 -8.09 -40.18 -9.55
CA ASN A 120 -6.78 -40.37 -8.95
C ASN A 120 -6.42 -41.86 -8.96
N GLU A 121 -5.38 -42.24 -9.69
CA GLU A 121 -4.78 -43.58 -9.60
C GLU A 121 -3.59 -43.51 -8.66
N VAL A 122 -3.61 -44.28 -7.58
CA VAL A 122 -2.57 -44.27 -6.55
C VAL A 122 -1.66 -45.47 -6.71
N TYR A 123 -0.36 -45.26 -6.55
CA TYR A 123 0.69 -46.24 -6.71
C TYR A 123 1.60 -46.29 -5.48
N ALA A 124 2.02 -47.49 -5.11
CA ALA A 124 3.11 -47.70 -4.17
C ALA A 124 4.45 -47.62 -4.92
N ARG A 125 5.33 -46.71 -4.49
CA ARG A 125 6.69 -46.55 -5.04
C ARG A 125 7.64 -47.56 -4.41
N ARG A 126 8.43 -48.26 -5.24
CA ARG A 126 9.49 -49.18 -4.80
C ARG A 126 10.80 -48.85 -5.49
N LYS A 127 11.89 -48.83 -4.72
CA LYS A 127 13.24 -48.63 -5.27
C LYS A 127 13.60 -49.78 -6.21
N SER A 128 14.13 -49.44 -7.38
CA SER A 128 14.75 -50.42 -8.27
C SER A 128 16.25 -50.57 -7.94
N ALA A 129 16.93 -51.51 -8.59
CA ALA A 129 18.39 -51.64 -8.49
C ALA A 129 19.13 -50.47 -9.16
N ASP A 130 18.49 -49.77 -10.11
CA ASP A 130 19.01 -48.55 -10.73
C ASP A 130 18.54 -47.33 -9.91
N PRO A 131 19.46 -46.54 -9.31
CA PRO A 131 19.08 -45.40 -8.49
C PRO A 131 18.32 -44.30 -9.27
N ALA A 132 18.41 -44.28 -10.59
CA ALA A 132 17.70 -43.34 -11.46
C ALA A 132 16.27 -43.81 -11.81
N ARG A 133 15.85 -45.00 -11.36
CA ARG A 133 14.57 -45.61 -11.74
C ARG A 133 13.86 -46.21 -10.54
N ASP A 134 12.57 -46.01 -10.44
CA ASP A 134 11.74 -46.70 -9.45
C ASP A 134 10.58 -47.42 -10.13
N ILE A 135 9.99 -48.40 -9.42
CA ILE A 135 8.86 -49.18 -9.89
C ILE A 135 7.60 -48.65 -9.18
N LEU A 136 6.52 -48.48 -9.95
CA LEU A 136 5.22 -48.13 -9.42
C LEU A 136 4.28 -49.33 -9.50
N ALA A 137 3.69 -49.70 -8.36
CA ALA A 137 2.66 -50.73 -8.29
C ALA A 137 1.31 -50.06 -8.00
N HIS A 138 0.33 -50.22 -8.91
CA HIS A 138 -1.02 -49.69 -8.71
C HIS A 138 -1.62 -50.24 -7.40
N ALA A 139 -2.11 -49.34 -6.56
CA ALA A 139 -2.64 -49.65 -5.25
C ALA A 139 -4.17 -49.51 -5.22
N ARG A 140 -4.69 -48.40 -5.73
CA ARG A 140 -6.14 -48.10 -5.75
C ARG A 140 -6.49 -46.97 -6.70
N ARG A 141 -7.77 -46.92 -7.09
CA ARG A 141 -8.40 -45.79 -7.79
C ARG A 141 -9.33 -45.04 -6.84
N VAL A 142 -9.33 -43.71 -6.91
CA VAL A 142 -10.30 -42.85 -6.21
C VAL A 142 -10.80 -41.76 -7.16
N ASP A 143 -12.10 -41.74 -7.43
CA ASP A 143 -12.73 -40.66 -8.21
C ASP A 143 -13.22 -39.57 -7.23
N VAL A 144 -12.56 -38.42 -7.25
CA VAL A 144 -12.79 -37.28 -6.34
C VAL A 144 -13.76 -36.30 -7.00
N GLY A 145 -15.02 -36.42 -6.61
CA GLY A 145 -16.08 -35.48 -6.97
C GLY A 145 -16.57 -34.67 -5.76
N PRO A 146 -17.60 -33.85 -5.92
CA PRO A 146 -18.15 -33.02 -4.86
C PRO A 146 -18.55 -33.83 -3.63
N GLY A 147 -18.05 -33.42 -2.46
CA GLY A 147 -18.33 -34.09 -1.19
C GLY A 147 -17.57 -35.40 -0.97
N ARG A 148 -16.55 -35.69 -1.78
CA ARG A 148 -15.59 -36.79 -1.61
C ARG A 148 -14.17 -36.24 -1.66
N SER A 149 -13.26 -36.88 -0.93
CA SER A 149 -11.85 -36.55 -0.89
C SER A 149 -10.93 -37.77 -1.05
N ILE A 150 -9.65 -37.50 -1.28
CA ILE A 150 -8.55 -38.44 -1.16
C ILE A 150 -7.49 -37.87 -0.21
N VAL A 151 -6.90 -38.74 0.60
CA VAL A 151 -5.74 -38.43 1.45
C VAL A 151 -4.53 -39.20 0.92
N LEU A 152 -3.42 -38.49 0.76
CA LEU A 152 -2.14 -38.98 0.24
C LEU A 152 -1.04 -38.68 1.26
N GLY A 153 -0.22 -39.69 1.55
CA GLY A 153 1.00 -39.53 2.34
C GLY A 153 2.16 -38.94 1.54
N PRO A 154 3.28 -38.60 2.20
CA PRO A 154 4.45 -38.00 1.56
C PRO A 154 5.09 -38.83 0.43
N GLU A 155 4.98 -40.15 0.51
CA GLU A 155 5.56 -41.11 -0.44
C GLU A 155 4.52 -41.68 -1.43
N ASP A 156 3.24 -41.32 -1.28
CA ASP A 156 2.20 -41.78 -2.20
C ASP A 156 2.42 -41.13 -3.57
N VAL A 157 2.45 -41.96 -4.61
CA VAL A 157 2.53 -41.52 -6.00
C VAL A 157 1.14 -41.61 -6.61
N HIS A 158 0.70 -40.61 -7.35
CA HIS A 158 -0.59 -40.68 -8.02
C HIS A 158 -0.64 -39.98 -9.38
N THR A 159 -1.61 -40.34 -10.22
CA THR A 159 -1.99 -39.56 -11.40
C THR A 159 -3.24 -38.75 -11.08
N ILE A 160 -3.42 -37.65 -11.80
CA ILE A 160 -4.65 -36.86 -11.78
C ILE A 160 -5.21 -36.84 -13.19
N GLU A 161 -6.48 -37.15 -13.39
CA GLU A 161 -7.18 -37.00 -14.68
C GLU A 161 -8.58 -36.42 -14.44
N LEU A 162 -8.91 -35.32 -15.12
CA LEU A 162 -10.29 -34.83 -15.13
C LEU A 162 -11.13 -35.65 -16.10
N VAL A 163 -12.08 -36.41 -15.55
CA VAL A 163 -12.94 -37.33 -16.30
C VAL A 163 -14.34 -36.74 -16.48
N GLY A 164 -14.94 -36.98 -17.65
CA GLY A 164 -16.20 -36.37 -18.08
C GLY A 164 -15.99 -35.21 -19.04
N ASP A 165 -17.04 -34.44 -19.30
CA ASP A 165 -17.05 -33.38 -20.32
C ASP A 165 -17.06 -31.96 -19.73
N GLU A 166 -17.07 -31.82 -18.40
CA GLU A 166 -17.12 -30.54 -17.70
C GLU A 166 -15.76 -30.15 -17.07
N PRO A 167 -15.39 -28.85 -17.05
CA PRO A 167 -14.23 -28.37 -16.31
C PRO A 167 -14.24 -28.80 -14.84
N GLY A 168 -13.07 -29.14 -14.31
CA GLY A 168 -12.89 -29.56 -12.93
C GLY A 168 -12.46 -28.41 -12.02
N ALA A 169 -12.95 -28.43 -10.78
CA ALA A 169 -12.50 -27.56 -9.71
C ALA A 169 -12.30 -28.37 -8.42
N HIS A 170 -11.08 -28.38 -7.89
CA HIS A 170 -10.68 -29.22 -6.77
C HIS A 170 -9.90 -28.40 -5.75
N LEU A 171 -10.18 -28.59 -4.47
CA LEU A 171 -9.39 -28.02 -3.38
C LEU A 171 -8.20 -28.95 -3.12
N HIS A 172 -6.99 -28.43 -3.22
CA HIS A 172 -5.76 -29.15 -2.90
C HIS A 172 -5.14 -28.54 -1.65
N PHE A 173 -5.03 -29.34 -0.60
CA PHE A 173 -4.48 -28.93 0.69
C PHE A 173 -3.22 -29.72 1.01
N TYR A 174 -2.11 -29.02 1.22
CA TYR A 174 -0.80 -29.61 1.42
C TYR A 174 -0.21 -29.25 2.78
N GLY A 175 0.61 -30.15 3.32
CA GLY A 175 1.42 -29.83 4.50
C GLY A 175 2.47 -28.75 4.24
N LEU A 176 2.88 -28.53 2.99
CA LEU A 176 3.81 -27.48 2.59
C LEU A 176 3.48 -26.96 1.19
N ALA A 177 3.67 -25.66 0.97
CA ALA A 177 3.35 -24.95 -0.26
C ALA A 177 4.05 -25.53 -1.49
N LEU A 178 3.34 -25.56 -2.63
CA LEU A 178 3.79 -26.21 -3.87
C LEU A 178 5.10 -25.66 -4.42
N ASP A 179 5.38 -24.37 -4.21
CA ASP A 179 6.62 -23.70 -4.62
C ASP A 179 7.78 -23.87 -3.62
N LEU A 180 7.56 -24.60 -2.53
CA LEU A 180 8.55 -24.97 -1.52
C LEU A 180 8.78 -26.50 -1.44
N LEU A 181 8.40 -27.24 -2.48
CA LEU A 181 8.58 -28.70 -2.59
C LEU A 181 9.67 -29.06 -3.62
N PRO A 182 10.95 -28.78 -3.36
CA PRO A 182 12.02 -28.98 -4.35
C PRO A 182 12.35 -30.44 -4.61
N GLY A 183 11.88 -31.39 -3.78
CA GLY A 183 12.18 -32.82 -3.90
C GLY A 183 11.14 -33.64 -4.66
N ARG A 184 10.02 -33.03 -5.05
CA ARG A 184 8.90 -33.72 -5.71
C ARG A 184 9.36 -34.32 -7.04
N VAL A 185 8.96 -35.55 -7.35
CA VAL A 185 9.29 -36.22 -8.61
C VAL A 185 8.07 -36.52 -9.49
N VAL A 186 8.32 -36.60 -10.79
CA VAL A 186 7.38 -37.06 -11.82
C VAL A 186 7.96 -38.25 -12.54
N PHE A 187 7.14 -39.29 -12.74
CA PHE A 187 7.52 -40.50 -13.45
C PHE A 187 7.11 -40.44 -14.92
N GLU A 188 7.90 -41.11 -15.76
CA GLU A 188 7.61 -41.24 -17.20
C GLU A 188 6.37 -42.09 -17.50
N SER A 189 6.01 -43.04 -16.62
CA SER A 189 4.89 -43.96 -16.86
C SER A 189 4.22 -44.45 -15.57
N ALA A 190 3.00 -44.99 -15.72
CA ALA A 190 2.24 -45.62 -14.63
C ALA A 190 2.90 -46.91 -14.08
N GLN A 191 3.87 -47.49 -14.80
CA GLN A 191 4.67 -48.61 -14.32
C GLN A 191 5.94 -48.15 -13.57
N GLY A 192 6.19 -46.84 -13.50
CA GLY A 192 7.42 -46.23 -13.02
C GLY A 192 8.40 -45.97 -14.16
N GLY A 193 9.68 -46.22 -13.91
CA GLY A 193 10.78 -45.89 -14.83
C GLY A 193 11.63 -44.75 -14.31
N SER A 194 12.26 -44.01 -15.23
CA SER A 194 12.98 -42.80 -14.86
C SER A 194 12.01 -41.76 -14.31
N TYR A 195 12.55 -40.94 -13.42
CA TYR A 195 11.85 -39.81 -12.85
C TYR A 195 12.73 -38.57 -12.87
N ARG A 196 12.08 -37.41 -12.92
CA ARG A 196 12.74 -36.12 -12.78
C ARG A 196 12.08 -35.32 -11.68
N THR A 197 12.80 -34.36 -11.14
CA THR A 197 12.23 -33.41 -10.18
C THR A 197 11.22 -32.50 -10.87
N PHE A 198 10.09 -32.25 -10.22
CA PHE A 198 9.17 -31.20 -10.62
C PHE A 198 9.79 -29.83 -10.39
N SER A 199 9.68 -28.96 -11.38
CA SER A 199 9.84 -27.53 -11.13
C SER A 199 8.67 -27.02 -10.28
N PRO A 200 8.88 -25.98 -9.46
CA PRO A 200 7.79 -25.21 -8.88
C PRO A 200 6.75 -24.82 -9.95
N PRO A 201 5.47 -24.66 -9.58
CA PRO A 201 4.45 -24.20 -10.52
C PRO A 201 4.87 -22.89 -11.18
N ALA A 202 4.75 -22.82 -12.51
CA ALA A 202 5.17 -21.64 -13.28
C ALA A 202 4.39 -20.37 -12.92
N ALA A 203 3.16 -20.51 -12.41
CA ALA A 203 2.41 -19.42 -11.79
C ALA A 203 1.40 -19.99 -10.79
N ILE A 204 1.16 -19.22 -9.72
CA ILE A 204 0.07 -19.45 -8.76
C ILE A 204 -0.69 -18.14 -8.66
N PHE A 205 -1.98 -18.19 -8.97
CA PHE A 205 -2.85 -17.02 -9.05
C PHE A 205 -3.58 -16.78 -7.73
N HIS A 206 -4.34 -15.68 -7.67
CA HIS A 206 -5.28 -15.36 -6.59
C HIS A 206 -6.63 -15.04 -7.21
N ALA A 207 -7.68 -15.08 -6.40
CA ALA A 207 -9.03 -14.77 -6.85
C ALA A 207 -9.08 -13.38 -7.52
N ARG A 208 -9.79 -13.28 -8.65
CA ARG A 208 -9.98 -12.02 -9.35
C ARG A 208 -11.28 -11.34 -8.95
N VAL A 209 -11.33 -10.02 -9.11
CA VAL A 209 -12.55 -9.21 -9.01
C VAL A 209 -12.69 -8.41 -10.29
N SER A 210 -13.90 -8.36 -10.88
CA SER A 210 -14.12 -7.56 -12.08
C SER A 210 -14.10 -6.05 -11.76
N PRO A 211 -13.81 -5.17 -12.74
CA PRO A 211 -13.92 -3.73 -12.54
C PRO A 211 -15.30 -3.30 -12.01
N GLN A 212 -16.39 -3.88 -12.52
CA GLN A 212 -17.74 -3.63 -12.00
C GLN A 212 -17.90 -4.05 -10.54
N ALA A 213 -17.48 -5.26 -10.17
CA ALA A 213 -17.59 -5.73 -8.80
C ALA A 213 -16.75 -4.89 -7.83
N LEU A 214 -15.55 -4.45 -8.23
CA LEU A 214 -14.74 -3.52 -7.45
C LEU A 214 -15.44 -2.17 -7.27
N GLN A 215 -16.06 -1.62 -8.32
CA GLN A 215 -16.84 -0.38 -8.20
C GLN A 215 -17.97 -0.52 -7.16
N ASP A 216 -18.67 -1.65 -7.18
CA ASP A 216 -19.76 -1.92 -6.25
C ASP A 216 -19.23 -2.08 -4.81
N GLU A 217 -18.09 -2.76 -4.61
CA GLU A 217 -17.40 -2.85 -3.32
C GLU A 217 -16.94 -1.46 -2.83
N LEU A 218 -16.45 -0.59 -3.72
CA LEU A 218 -16.04 0.78 -3.39
C LEU A 218 -17.23 1.66 -2.96
N ARG A 219 -18.42 1.44 -3.53
CA ARG A 219 -19.68 2.12 -3.16
C ARG A 219 -20.39 1.54 -1.94
N GLY A 220 -20.00 0.34 -1.50
CA GLY A 220 -20.61 -0.33 -0.33
C GLY A 220 -20.26 0.30 1.03
N GLU A 221 -20.48 -0.46 2.11
CA GLU A 221 -20.25 0.00 3.49
C GLU A 221 -19.12 -0.75 4.23
N ALA A 222 -18.63 -1.86 3.69
CA ALA A 222 -17.60 -2.70 4.33
C ALA A 222 -16.18 -2.19 4.07
N GLU A 223 -15.25 -2.22 5.02
CA GLU A 223 -13.86 -1.77 4.78
C GLU A 223 -13.21 -2.40 3.54
N ILE A 224 -12.50 -1.60 2.73
CA ILE A 224 -11.72 -2.06 1.58
C ILE A 224 -10.44 -1.22 1.42
N ALA A 225 -9.36 -1.86 1.02
CA ALA A 225 -8.16 -1.18 0.54
C ALA A 225 -7.87 -1.57 -0.91
N VAL A 226 -7.62 -0.57 -1.77
CA VAL A 226 -7.15 -0.79 -3.14
C VAL A 226 -5.69 -0.35 -3.18
N LEU A 227 -4.79 -1.26 -3.54
CA LEU A 227 -3.35 -0.99 -3.55
C LEU A 227 -2.80 -1.13 -4.96
N ASP A 228 -2.17 -0.08 -5.46
CA ASP A 228 -1.41 -0.14 -6.71
C ASP A 228 0.00 -0.64 -6.45
N VAL A 229 0.36 -1.76 -7.04
CA VAL A 229 1.61 -2.46 -6.73
C VAL A 229 2.74 -2.13 -7.71
N ARG A 230 2.51 -1.19 -8.65
CA ARG A 230 3.54 -0.66 -9.54
C ARG A 230 4.38 0.38 -8.81
N GLU A 231 5.55 0.68 -9.36
CA GLU A 231 6.39 1.77 -8.87
C GLU A 231 5.70 3.14 -9.02
N ALA A 232 6.03 4.09 -8.14
CA ALA A 232 5.21 5.28 -7.93
C ALA A 232 5.12 6.21 -9.16
N GLY A 233 6.14 6.22 -10.02
CA GLY A 233 6.10 6.94 -11.29
C GLY A 233 5.12 6.33 -12.30
N ARG A 234 5.01 5.00 -12.34
CA ARG A 234 4.00 4.30 -13.16
C ARG A 234 2.59 4.53 -12.63
N TYR A 235 2.40 4.42 -11.32
CA TYR A 235 1.15 4.79 -10.65
C TYR A 235 0.73 6.21 -11.03
N ALA A 236 1.64 7.19 -10.89
CA ALA A 236 1.32 8.59 -11.15
C ALA A 236 0.99 8.91 -12.61
N ARG A 237 1.29 8.01 -13.57
CA ARG A 237 0.89 8.19 -14.98
C ARG A 237 -0.57 7.81 -15.21
N ARG A 238 -1.06 6.77 -14.56
CA ARG A 238 -2.47 6.34 -14.60
C ARG A 238 -2.81 5.42 -13.43
N HIS A 239 -3.89 5.69 -12.72
CA HIS A 239 -4.35 4.85 -11.61
C HIS A 239 -5.85 5.03 -11.34
N LEU A 240 -6.44 4.13 -10.56
CA LEU A 240 -7.81 4.28 -10.05
C LEU A 240 -7.86 5.39 -8.99
N LEU A 241 -8.96 6.16 -8.92
CA LEU A 241 -9.13 7.25 -7.95
C LEU A 241 -8.80 6.85 -6.52
N HIS A 242 -9.25 5.66 -6.11
CA HIS A 242 -9.17 5.19 -4.73
C HIS A 242 -8.02 4.19 -4.47
N ALA A 243 -7.11 4.01 -5.43
CA ALA A 243 -5.92 3.20 -5.23
C ALA A 243 -4.86 3.98 -4.45
N ALA A 244 -4.29 3.37 -3.41
CA ALA A 244 -3.12 3.89 -2.71
C ALA A 244 -1.84 3.29 -3.30
N PRO A 245 -0.76 4.07 -3.50
CA PRO A 245 0.50 3.54 -4.02
C PRO A 245 1.18 2.63 -2.98
N ALA A 246 1.39 1.37 -3.33
CA ALA A 246 2.07 0.38 -2.50
C ALA A 246 2.94 -0.56 -3.37
N PRO A 247 4.05 -0.07 -3.95
CA PRO A 247 4.86 -0.84 -4.89
C PRO A 247 5.24 -2.23 -4.33
N LEU A 248 5.12 -3.27 -5.17
CA LEU A 248 5.32 -4.68 -4.81
C LEU A 248 6.59 -4.91 -3.97
N TRP A 249 7.69 -4.26 -4.36
CA TRP A 249 9.01 -4.43 -3.75
C TRP A 249 9.25 -3.57 -2.50
N ARG A 250 8.23 -2.82 -2.08
CA ARG A 250 8.21 -2.01 -0.85
C ARG A 250 7.14 -2.46 0.14
N LEU A 251 6.32 -3.47 -0.20
CA LEU A 251 5.21 -3.94 0.65
C LEU A 251 5.66 -4.35 2.05
N GLU A 252 6.86 -4.92 2.21
CA GLU A 252 7.45 -5.26 3.51
C GLU A 252 7.57 -4.05 4.46
N LEU A 253 7.69 -2.84 3.91
CA LEU A 253 7.84 -1.59 4.67
C LEU A 253 6.51 -0.82 4.75
N LEU A 254 5.64 -0.95 3.75
CA LEU A 254 4.45 -0.12 3.59
C LEU A 254 3.16 -0.79 4.08
N ALA A 255 3.00 -2.09 3.86
CA ALA A 255 1.69 -2.73 3.97
C ALA A 255 1.12 -2.69 5.41
N ASP A 256 1.94 -2.87 6.45
CA ASP A 256 1.50 -2.79 7.86
C ASP A 256 1.02 -1.39 8.24
N ARG A 257 1.53 -0.34 7.58
CA ARG A 257 1.12 1.05 7.81
C ARG A 257 -0.15 1.37 7.04
N LEU A 258 -0.22 0.95 5.77
CA LEU A 258 -1.35 1.25 4.88
C LEU A 258 -2.59 0.43 5.23
N VAL A 259 -2.42 -0.84 5.61
CA VAL A 259 -3.51 -1.80 5.90
C VAL A 259 -3.17 -2.64 7.15
N PRO A 260 -3.25 -2.07 8.37
CA PRO A 260 -2.75 -2.71 9.59
C PRO A 260 -3.53 -3.97 9.99
N ARG A 261 -4.83 -4.04 9.66
CA ARG A 261 -5.67 -5.21 9.94
C ARG A 261 -5.47 -6.29 8.88
N ARG A 262 -5.08 -7.49 9.32
CA ARG A 262 -4.73 -8.63 8.46
C ARG A 262 -5.91 -9.22 7.69
N GLY A 263 -7.11 -9.13 8.28
CA GLY A 263 -8.37 -9.54 7.66
C GLY A 263 -9.04 -8.47 6.80
N THR A 264 -8.42 -7.31 6.56
CA THR A 264 -9.01 -6.28 5.68
C THR A 264 -9.10 -6.80 4.25
N ARG A 265 -10.22 -6.51 3.59
CA ARG A 265 -10.44 -6.74 2.16
C ARG A 265 -9.45 -5.90 1.35
N ILE A 266 -8.56 -6.56 0.61
CA ILE A 266 -7.55 -5.92 -0.24
C ILE A 266 -7.80 -6.30 -1.71
N VAL A 267 -7.80 -5.30 -2.58
CA VAL A 267 -7.76 -5.49 -4.03
C VAL A 267 -6.47 -4.89 -4.58
N LEU A 268 -5.66 -5.73 -5.22
CA LEU A 268 -4.38 -5.34 -5.80
C LEU A 268 -4.53 -4.99 -7.27
N VAL A 269 -3.86 -3.92 -7.68
CA VAL A 269 -3.93 -3.36 -9.03
C VAL A 269 -2.52 -3.15 -9.58
N ASP A 270 -2.35 -3.46 -10.85
CA ASP A 270 -1.22 -3.10 -11.70
C ASP A 270 -1.76 -2.77 -13.11
N ASP A 271 -0.97 -2.94 -14.16
CA ASP A 271 -1.46 -2.73 -15.54
C ASP A 271 -2.34 -3.90 -16.02
N ASP A 272 -1.91 -5.15 -15.82
CA ASP A 272 -2.37 -6.33 -16.56
C ASP A 272 -2.41 -7.66 -15.75
N GLU A 273 -2.41 -7.59 -14.42
CA GLU A 273 -2.35 -8.69 -13.43
C GLU A 273 -0.95 -9.30 -13.16
N THR A 274 0.09 -8.95 -13.94
CA THR A 274 1.41 -9.60 -13.88
C THR A 274 2.16 -9.40 -12.55
N LEU A 275 2.08 -8.21 -11.96
CA LEU A 275 2.65 -7.85 -10.66
C LEU A 275 1.66 -8.09 -9.52
N ALA A 276 0.36 -7.87 -9.76
CA ALA A 276 -0.69 -7.97 -8.75
C ALA A 276 -0.79 -9.38 -8.14
N HIS A 277 -0.66 -10.45 -8.94
CA HIS A 277 -0.61 -11.81 -8.41
C HIS A 277 0.63 -12.10 -7.56
N GLN A 278 1.77 -11.49 -7.89
CA GLN A 278 3.00 -11.63 -7.10
C GLN A 278 2.87 -10.88 -5.76
N ALA A 279 2.27 -9.69 -5.80
CA ALA A 279 1.98 -8.91 -4.60
C ALA A 279 0.98 -9.63 -3.69
N ALA A 280 -0.04 -10.27 -4.27
CA ALA A 280 -0.99 -11.08 -3.52
C ALA A 280 -0.30 -12.24 -2.80
N ALA A 281 0.61 -12.95 -3.50
CA ALA A 281 1.40 -14.02 -2.90
C ALA A 281 2.28 -13.53 -1.74
N LYS A 282 2.89 -12.34 -1.91
CA LYS A 282 3.71 -11.71 -0.87
C LYS A 282 2.86 -11.32 0.34
N LEU A 283 1.73 -10.63 0.14
CA LEU A 283 0.85 -10.23 1.25
C LEU A 283 0.26 -11.43 1.98
N ALA A 284 -0.11 -12.50 1.27
CA ALA A 284 -0.56 -13.75 1.88
C ALA A 284 0.49 -14.31 2.84
N ARG A 285 1.76 -14.40 2.40
CA ARG A 285 2.88 -14.84 3.25
C ARG A 285 3.22 -13.90 4.39
N LEU A 286 2.90 -12.62 4.25
CA LEU A 286 3.04 -11.63 5.31
C LEU A 286 1.81 -11.61 6.24
N GLY A 287 0.81 -12.47 6.00
CA GLY A 287 -0.31 -12.74 6.90
C GLY A 287 -1.61 -12.04 6.55
N TRP A 288 -1.75 -11.36 5.41
CA TRP A 288 -3.05 -10.84 4.96
C TRP A 288 -3.89 -11.93 4.31
N THR A 289 -5.19 -11.94 4.58
CA THR A 289 -6.02 -13.13 4.34
C THR A 289 -7.16 -12.93 3.35
N ASP A 290 -7.65 -11.70 3.16
CA ASP A 290 -8.71 -11.37 2.19
C ASP A 290 -8.15 -10.53 1.04
N ILE A 291 -7.53 -11.21 0.07
CA ILE A 291 -6.84 -10.58 -1.05
C ILE A 291 -7.48 -11.01 -2.37
N ALA A 292 -7.72 -10.04 -3.27
CA ALA A 292 -8.03 -10.29 -4.67
C ALA A 292 -7.17 -9.43 -5.60
N VAL A 293 -7.17 -9.80 -6.89
CA VAL A 293 -6.53 -9.04 -7.98
C VAL A 293 -7.61 -8.45 -8.87
N LEU A 294 -7.46 -7.18 -9.28
CA LEU A 294 -8.35 -6.57 -10.26
C LEU A 294 -8.16 -7.24 -11.63
N ALA A 295 -9.22 -7.83 -12.17
CA ALA A 295 -9.19 -8.47 -13.48
C ALA A 295 -8.86 -7.45 -14.57
N GLY A 296 -7.79 -7.74 -15.33
CA GLY A 296 -7.22 -6.92 -16.37
C GLY A 296 -6.43 -5.69 -15.89
N GLY A 297 -6.23 -5.50 -14.59
CA GLY A 297 -5.54 -4.33 -14.04
C GLY A 297 -6.15 -2.99 -14.49
N THR A 298 -5.33 -1.94 -14.63
CA THR A 298 -5.78 -0.65 -15.17
C THR A 298 -6.22 -0.74 -16.63
N ASP A 299 -5.65 -1.65 -17.43
CA ASP A 299 -6.03 -1.82 -18.83
C ASP A 299 -7.46 -2.37 -18.96
N GLY A 300 -7.84 -3.27 -18.06
CA GLY A 300 -9.18 -3.83 -17.95
C GLY A 300 -10.19 -2.80 -17.45
N TRP A 301 -9.79 -1.95 -16.50
CA TRP A 301 -10.60 -0.84 -15.99
C TRP A 301 -10.95 0.16 -17.09
N GLU A 302 -9.95 0.62 -17.85
CA GLU A 302 -10.13 1.55 -18.97
C GLU A 302 -10.95 0.93 -20.11
N ARG A 303 -10.70 -0.35 -20.44
CA ARG A 303 -11.45 -1.07 -21.49
C ARG A 303 -12.94 -1.20 -21.17
N GLU A 304 -13.33 -1.17 -19.89
CA GLU A 304 -14.73 -1.10 -19.46
C GLU A 304 -15.30 0.33 -19.43
N GLY A 305 -14.53 1.33 -19.87
CA GLY A 305 -14.96 2.72 -19.97
C GLY A 305 -14.97 3.46 -18.63
N ARG A 306 -14.20 2.99 -17.65
CA ARG A 306 -14.11 3.61 -16.31
C ARG A 306 -12.96 4.61 -16.25
N GLU A 307 -13.10 5.63 -15.40
CA GLU A 307 -12.11 6.71 -15.32
C GLU A 307 -10.80 6.24 -14.68
N LEU A 308 -9.70 6.72 -15.26
CA LEU A 308 -8.35 6.64 -14.69
C LEU A 308 -7.84 8.06 -14.47
N PHE A 309 -7.04 8.23 -13.43
CA PHE A 309 -6.48 9.50 -13.02
C PHE A 309 -4.97 9.47 -13.16
N SER A 310 -4.37 10.62 -13.44
CA SER A 310 -2.93 10.84 -13.37
C SER A 310 -2.58 11.72 -12.17
N GLY A 311 -1.30 11.83 -11.85
CA GLY A 311 -0.79 12.57 -10.69
C GLY A 311 -0.73 11.73 -9.43
N THR A 312 -0.55 12.41 -8.30
CA THR A 312 -0.49 11.79 -6.96
C THR A 312 -1.50 12.47 -6.05
N ASN A 313 -1.95 11.76 -5.01
CA ASN A 313 -2.86 12.28 -3.99
C ASN A 313 -4.15 12.87 -4.59
N VAL A 314 -4.63 12.23 -5.65
CA VAL A 314 -5.75 12.72 -6.46
C VAL A 314 -7.03 12.95 -5.65
N PRO A 315 -7.44 12.05 -4.72
CA PRO A 315 -8.60 12.32 -3.87
C PRO A 315 -8.51 13.66 -3.13
N SER A 316 -7.35 13.96 -2.54
CA SER A 316 -7.12 15.20 -1.79
C SER A 316 -7.07 16.44 -2.68
N LYS A 317 -6.49 16.34 -3.88
CA LYS A 317 -6.42 17.46 -4.83
C LYS A 317 -7.77 17.77 -5.45
N ALA A 318 -8.47 16.74 -5.90
CA ALA A 318 -9.81 16.87 -6.43
C ALA A 318 -10.78 17.40 -5.36
N PHE A 319 -10.61 16.99 -4.10
CA PHE A 319 -11.32 17.56 -2.96
C PHE A 319 -11.07 19.06 -2.79
N GLY A 320 -9.83 19.53 -2.94
CA GLY A 320 -9.50 20.96 -2.95
C GLY A 320 -10.28 21.74 -4.01
N GLU A 321 -10.39 21.20 -5.23
CA GLU A 321 -11.12 21.86 -6.32
C GLU A 321 -12.64 21.86 -6.10
N VAL A 322 -13.20 20.78 -5.53
CA VAL A 322 -14.62 20.74 -5.12
C VAL A 322 -14.92 21.79 -4.05
N ILE A 323 -14.01 21.99 -3.09
CA ILE A 323 -14.14 23.06 -2.08
C ILE A 323 -14.22 24.43 -2.76
N GLU A 324 -13.29 24.78 -3.64
CA GLU A 324 -13.30 26.09 -4.30
C GLU A 324 -14.58 26.28 -5.12
N HIS A 325 -14.99 25.27 -5.88
CA HIS A 325 -16.17 25.33 -6.74
C HIS A 325 -17.48 25.51 -5.94
N GLU A 326 -17.71 24.69 -4.91
CA GLU A 326 -18.96 24.70 -4.16
C GLU A 326 -19.02 25.81 -3.11
N LYS A 327 -17.91 26.07 -2.41
CA LYS A 327 -17.85 27.10 -1.36
C LYS A 327 -17.58 28.50 -1.92
N ARG A 328 -17.14 28.60 -3.18
CA ARG A 328 -16.67 29.85 -3.79
C ARG A 328 -15.58 30.48 -2.92
N THR A 329 -14.61 29.68 -2.51
CA THR A 329 -13.48 30.12 -1.68
C THR A 329 -12.85 31.35 -2.33
N PRO A 330 -12.78 32.50 -1.64
CA PRO A 330 -12.20 33.72 -2.20
C PRO A 330 -10.74 33.50 -2.59
N TRP A 331 -10.33 34.09 -3.70
CA TRP A 331 -8.94 34.07 -4.17
C TRP A 331 -8.49 35.47 -4.60
N ILE A 332 -7.18 35.67 -4.64
CA ILE A 332 -6.50 36.84 -5.21
C ILE A 332 -5.51 36.35 -6.27
N ASP A 333 -5.34 37.10 -7.37
CA ASP A 333 -4.34 36.78 -8.38
C ASP A 333 -2.93 37.25 -7.97
N VAL A 334 -1.93 36.75 -8.70
CA VAL A 334 -0.52 37.03 -8.41
C VAL A 334 -0.16 38.51 -8.59
N ASP A 335 -0.72 39.16 -9.61
CA ASP A 335 -0.42 40.55 -9.92
C ASP A 335 -1.03 41.51 -8.91
N GLU A 336 -2.31 41.33 -8.57
CA GLU A 336 -2.99 42.10 -7.54
C GLU A 336 -2.33 41.90 -6.17
N LEU A 337 -1.97 40.67 -5.80
CA LEU A 337 -1.25 40.42 -4.55
C LEU A 337 0.08 41.18 -4.53
N HIS A 338 0.85 41.08 -5.62
CA HIS A 338 2.13 41.76 -5.72
C HIS A 338 1.99 43.29 -5.64
N GLU A 339 1.02 43.87 -6.35
CA GLU A 339 0.76 45.31 -6.33
C GLU A 339 0.39 45.80 -4.94
N ARG A 340 -0.50 45.08 -4.24
CA ARG A 340 -0.94 45.45 -2.90
C ARG A 340 0.18 45.33 -1.86
N VAL A 341 0.96 44.25 -1.90
CA VAL A 341 2.14 44.09 -1.04
C VAL A 341 3.18 45.18 -1.33
N SER A 342 3.44 45.48 -2.60
CA SER A 342 4.41 46.52 -3.00
C SER A 342 3.97 47.93 -2.60
N ARG A 343 2.65 48.18 -2.54
CA ARG A 343 2.08 49.43 -2.03
C ARG A 343 2.15 49.56 -0.51
N GLY A 344 2.43 48.47 0.20
CA GLY A 344 2.47 48.43 1.66
C GLY A 344 1.07 48.30 2.29
N ASP A 345 0.12 47.69 1.58
CA ASP A 345 -1.18 47.35 2.16
C ASP A 345 -0.99 46.38 3.34
N ASP A 346 -1.89 46.45 4.33
CA ASP A 346 -1.89 45.55 5.50
C ASP A 346 -2.35 44.13 5.10
N ILE A 347 -1.37 43.32 4.67
CA ILE A 347 -1.55 41.95 4.17
C ILE A 347 -0.58 41.00 4.85
N VAL A 348 -1.10 39.88 5.34
CA VAL A 348 -0.32 38.77 5.86
C VAL A 348 -0.45 37.60 4.89
N VAL A 349 0.68 37.16 4.35
CA VAL A 349 0.74 36.01 3.41
C VAL A 349 1.35 34.82 4.13
N VAL A 350 0.62 33.70 4.16
CA VAL A 350 1.04 32.46 4.85
C VAL A 350 1.13 31.29 3.89
N ASP A 351 2.22 30.54 3.98
CA ASP A 351 2.46 29.33 3.19
C ASP A 351 2.01 28.10 3.97
N SER A 352 1.01 27.42 3.41
CA SER A 352 0.34 26.26 4.03
C SER A 352 1.06 24.92 3.82
N ARG A 353 2.19 24.91 3.11
CA ARG A 353 3.00 23.72 2.85
C ARG A 353 3.80 23.30 4.08
N THR A 354 4.54 22.18 3.95
CA THR A 354 5.46 21.75 4.99
C THR A 354 6.59 22.77 5.22
N PRO A 355 7.16 22.84 6.44
CA PRO A 355 8.34 23.67 6.69
C PRO A 355 9.50 23.35 5.74
N GLU A 356 9.69 22.08 5.36
CA GLU A 356 10.71 21.66 4.41
C GLU A 356 10.46 22.22 3.00
N GLU A 357 9.22 22.19 2.50
CA GLU A 357 8.88 22.80 1.21
C GLU A 357 9.05 24.31 1.22
N PHE A 358 8.68 24.99 2.32
CA PHE A 358 8.88 26.42 2.49
C PHE A 358 10.37 26.80 2.50
N HIS A 359 11.19 26.00 3.19
CA HIS A 359 12.63 26.19 3.22
C HIS A 359 13.25 26.01 1.83
N ASN A 360 12.77 25.02 1.06
CA ASN A 360 13.26 24.78 -0.30
C ASN A 360 12.97 25.98 -1.21
N PHE A 361 11.75 26.52 -1.19
CA PHE A 361 11.41 27.76 -1.90
C PHE A 361 10.10 28.34 -1.37
N THR A 362 9.89 29.66 -1.48
CA THR A 362 8.68 30.33 -1.03
C THR A 362 8.49 31.72 -1.66
N LEU A 363 7.34 32.35 -1.47
CA LEU A 363 7.16 33.76 -1.82
C LEU A 363 8.05 34.65 -0.92
N PRO A 364 8.69 35.71 -1.45
CA PRO A 364 9.69 36.49 -0.70
C PRO A 364 9.22 37.07 0.64
N PHE A 365 7.95 37.42 0.75
CA PHE A 365 7.34 38.09 1.91
C PHE A 365 6.46 37.17 2.78
N SER A 366 6.26 35.91 2.40
CA SER A 366 5.35 35.02 3.11
C SER A 366 5.91 34.54 4.46
N HIS A 367 5.03 34.07 5.34
CA HIS A 367 5.37 33.36 6.57
C HIS A 367 5.04 31.88 6.42
N SER A 368 5.85 30.97 6.97
CA SER A 368 5.47 29.55 7.02
C SER A 368 4.37 29.34 8.07
N LEU A 369 3.27 28.72 7.66
CA LEU A 369 2.18 28.34 8.56
C LEU A 369 1.47 27.08 8.01
N PRO A 370 2.03 25.88 8.24
CA PRO A 370 1.49 24.64 7.68
C PRO A 370 -0.01 24.47 7.95
N GLY A 371 -0.75 23.84 7.02
CA GLY A 371 -2.21 23.88 7.00
C GLY A 371 -2.94 23.64 8.34
N ALA A 372 -2.51 22.65 9.14
CA ALA A 372 -3.13 22.39 10.44
C ALA A 372 -2.85 23.47 11.49
N GLU A 373 -1.73 24.18 11.36
CA GLU A 373 -1.28 25.25 12.27
C GLU A 373 -2.02 26.58 12.04
N LEU A 374 -2.74 26.72 10.92
CA LEU A 374 -3.39 27.97 10.51
C LEU A 374 -4.31 28.54 11.61
N VAL A 375 -5.34 27.80 12.02
CA VAL A 375 -6.27 28.27 13.07
C VAL A 375 -5.57 28.43 14.42
N TYR A 376 -4.58 27.59 14.70
CA TYR A 376 -3.83 27.61 15.96
C TYR A 376 -2.99 28.89 16.10
N ARG A 377 -2.43 29.43 15.01
CA ARG A 377 -1.37 30.45 15.07
C ARG A 377 -1.65 31.73 14.28
N ILE A 378 -2.67 31.80 13.41
CA ILE A 378 -2.85 32.95 12.50
C ILE A 378 -2.98 34.30 13.23
N ARG A 379 -3.55 34.32 14.44
CA ARG A 379 -3.72 35.54 15.24
C ARG A 379 -2.40 36.18 15.68
N GLU A 380 -1.33 35.39 15.75
CA GLU A 380 0.01 35.90 16.07
C GLU A 380 0.65 36.65 14.90
N LEU A 381 0.17 36.38 13.67
CA LEU A 381 0.63 37.06 12.47
C LEU A 381 -0.32 38.17 12.03
N ALA A 382 -1.64 37.98 12.20
CA ALA A 382 -2.69 38.91 11.80
C ALA A 382 -3.66 39.23 12.96
N PRO A 383 -3.19 39.91 14.04
CA PRO A 383 -4.02 40.20 15.20
C PRO A 383 -5.10 41.27 14.94
N ASP A 384 -4.88 42.19 14.00
CA ASP A 384 -5.89 43.18 13.60
C ASP A 384 -6.93 42.49 12.69
N PRO A 385 -8.24 42.53 13.03
CA PRO A 385 -9.28 41.94 12.18
C PRO A 385 -9.39 42.58 10.78
N LYS A 386 -8.78 43.74 10.54
CA LYS A 386 -8.74 44.40 9.22
C LYS A 386 -7.61 43.88 8.33
N THR A 387 -6.58 43.24 8.90
CA THR A 387 -5.48 42.67 8.15
C THR A 387 -6.02 41.63 7.17
N PHE A 388 -5.64 41.74 5.91
CA PHE A 388 -6.05 40.80 4.88
C PHE A 388 -5.11 39.59 4.89
N VAL A 389 -5.67 38.40 5.10
CA VAL A 389 -4.90 37.15 5.13
C VAL A 389 -4.98 36.46 3.77
N VAL A 390 -3.82 36.12 3.21
CA VAL A 390 -3.70 35.35 1.96
C VAL A 390 -2.96 34.05 2.22
N VAL A 391 -3.57 32.93 1.88
CA VAL A 391 -2.95 31.60 2.03
C VAL A 391 -2.37 31.15 0.69
N ASN A 392 -1.07 30.81 0.65
CA ASN A 392 -0.41 30.28 -0.54
C ASN A 392 -0.01 28.80 -0.37
N CYS A 393 0.22 28.15 -1.51
CA CYS A 393 0.92 26.88 -1.59
C CYS A 393 1.72 26.82 -2.91
N ALA A 394 2.09 25.62 -3.37
CA ALA A 394 2.81 25.46 -4.63
C ALA A 394 1.90 25.67 -5.85
N GLY A 395 0.80 24.92 -5.90
CA GLY A 395 -0.27 25.03 -6.89
C GLY A 395 -1.54 25.60 -6.27
N ARG A 396 -2.60 24.78 -6.16
CA ARG A 396 -3.94 25.24 -5.76
C ARG A 396 -4.49 24.59 -4.48
N THR A 397 -4.33 23.28 -4.35
CA THR A 397 -5.02 22.47 -3.32
C THR A 397 -4.88 23.00 -1.88
N ARG A 398 -3.65 23.15 -1.36
CA ARG A 398 -3.42 23.51 0.06
C ARG A 398 -3.78 24.96 0.37
N SER A 399 -3.65 25.88 -0.60
CA SER A 399 -4.08 27.27 -0.41
C SER A 399 -5.59 27.38 -0.33
N ILE A 400 -6.33 26.63 -1.15
CA ILE A 400 -7.80 26.57 -1.07
C ILE A 400 -8.24 25.99 0.29
N VAL A 401 -7.73 24.80 0.63
CA VAL A 401 -8.08 24.13 1.91
C VAL A 401 -7.72 25.02 3.09
N GLY A 402 -6.53 25.63 3.09
CA GLY A 402 -6.08 26.50 4.18
C GLY A 402 -6.92 27.77 4.31
N ALA A 403 -7.22 28.46 3.20
CA ALA A 403 -8.09 29.63 3.21
C ALA A 403 -9.49 29.28 3.70
N GLN A 404 -10.08 28.20 3.18
CA GLN A 404 -11.40 27.75 3.61
C GLN A 404 -11.40 27.29 5.07
N THR A 405 -10.29 26.76 5.60
CA THR A 405 -10.17 26.41 7.03
C THR A 405 -10.35 27.65 7.91
N LEU A 406 -9.68 28.76 7.56
CA LEU A 406 -9.78 30.01 8.31
C LEU A 406 -11.18 30.64 8.19
N ILE A 407 -11.79 30.55 7.00
CA ILE A 407 -13.16 31.03 6.74
C ILE A 407 -14.18 30.22 7.55
N ASP A 408 -14.12 28.89 7.49
CA ASP A 408 -15.01 28.02 8.25
C ASP A 408 -14.78 28.18 9.77
N ALA A 409 -13.55 28.42 10.21
CA ALA A 409 -13.25 28.77 11.59
C ALA A 409 -13.84 30.12 12.04
N GLY A 410 -14.27 30.96 11.10
CA GLY A 410 -14.89 32.25 11.40
C GLY A 410 -13.91 33.24 12.03
N ILE A 411 -12.65 33.26 11.55
CA ILE A 411 -11.74 34.34 11.94
C ILE A 411 -12.27 35.69 11.42
N PRO A 412 -12.03 36.80 12.13
CA PRO A 412 -12.62 38.08 11.76
C PRO A 412 -11.94 38.71 10.52
N ASN A 413 -10.73 38.26 10.18
CA ASN A 413 -9.97 38.73 9.04
C ASN A 413 -10.67 38.39 7.72
N ARG A 414 -10.49 39.26 6.72
CA ARG A 414 -10.76 38.85 5.34
C ARG A 414 -9.71 37.81 4.93
N VAL A 415 -10.14 36.72 4.31
CA VAL A 415 -9.25 35.62 3.89
C VAL A 415 -9.42 35.36 2.40
N ALA A 416 -8.32 35.06 1.71
CA ALA A 416 -8.32 34.53 0.35
C ALA A 416 -7.20 33.51 0.14
N SER A 417 -7.34 32.62 -0.83
CA SER A 417 -6.22 31.83 -1.37
C SER A 417 -5.44 32.65 -2.41
N LEU A 418 -4.14 32.40 -2.56
CA LEU A 418 -3.41 32.85 -3.74
C LEU A 418 -3.71 31.89 -4.90
N ARG A 419 -4.29 32.41 -5.98
CA ARG A 419 -4.61 31.63 -7.17
C ARG A 419 -3.32 31.06 -7.76
N ASN A 420 -3.29 29.73 -7.96
CA ASN A 420 -2.20 28.98 -8.60
C ASN A 420 -0.82 29.07 -7.91
N GLY A 421 -0.74 29.69 -6.72
CA GLY A 421 0.42 29.60 -5.83
C GLY A 421 1.75 30.08 -6.41
N THR A 422 2.83 29.42 -6.01
CA THR A 422 4.19 29.74 -6.49
C THR A 422 4.42 29.35 -7.94
N MET A 423 3.60 28.47 -8.54
CA MET A 423 3.68 28.15 -9.97
C MET A 423 3.36 29.40 -10.80
N GLU A 424 2.22 30.05 -10.53
CA GLU A 424 1.83 31.28 -11.23
C GLU A 424 2.77 32.45 -10.94
N TRP A 425 3.30 32.53 -9.72
CA TRP A 425 4.33 33.52 -9.39
C TRP A 425 5.56 33.42 -10.31
N LEU A 426 6.01 32.20 -10.59
CA LEU A 426 7.11 31.97 -11.53
C LEU A 426 6.69 32.23 -12.98
N LEU A 427 5.48 31.82 -13.37
CA LEU A 427 4.92 32.07 -14.71
C LEU A 427 4.77 33.57 -15.01
N SER A 428 4.53 34.41 -14.00
CA SER A 428 4.49 35.86 -14.12
C SER A 428 5.90 36.51 -14.16
N GLY A 429 6.97 35.70 -14.25
CA GLY A 429 8.34 36.17 -14.32
C GLY A 429 8.92 36.69 -13.00
N ARG A 430 8.30 36.37 -11.85
CA ARG A 430 8.75 36.82 -10.53
C ARG A 430 9.63 35.77 -9.87
N GLU A 431 10.48 36.21 -8.95
CA GLU A 431 11.42 35.34 -8.24
C GLU A 431 10.85 34.85 -6.90
N LEU A 432 11.19 33.62 -6.56
CA LEU A 432 10.96 33.03 -5.24
C LEU A 432 12.16 33.30 -4.33
N ALA A 433 11.93 33.23 -3.03
CA ALA A 433 12.98 33.18 -2.02
C ALA A 433 13.30 31.72 -1.65
N TYR A 434 14.55 31.46 -1.28
CA TYR A 434 15.08 30.13 -0.96
C TYR A 434 15.75 30.14 0.41
N GLY A 435 15.79 28.99 1.09
CA GLY A 435 16.49 28.82 2.36
C GLY A 435 15.88 29.58 3.54
N ARG A 436 14.68 30.16 3.40
CA ARG A 436 14.03 30.91 4.47
C ARG A 436 13.67 29.98 5.61
N GLN A 437 13.96 30.40 6.84
CA GLN A 437 13.60 29.65 8.04
C GLN A 437 12.26 30.12 8.60
N ALA A 438 11.55 29.19 9.21
CA ALA A 438 10.24 29.40 9.79
C ALA A 438 10.34 29.43 11.31
N ALA A 439 10.00 30.57 11.93
CA ALA A 439 9.54 30.56 13.30
C ALA A 439 8.02 30.39 13.26
N LEU A 440 7.50 29.31 13.85
CA LEU A 440 6.07 29.17 14.09
C LEU A 440 5.77 29.89 15.42
N PRO A 441 5.05 31.02 15.41
CA PRO A 441 4.75 31.74 16.66
C PRO A 441 3.84 30.89 17.54
N GLU A 442 4.14 30.82 18.83
CA GLU A 442 3.26 30.15 19.80
C GLU A 442 2.16 31.12 20.24
N PRO A 443 0.88 30.72 20.21
CA PRO A 443 -0.20 31.58 20.62
C PRO A 443 -0.18 31.84 22.12
N ASP A 444 -0.55 33.06 22.51
CA ASP A 444 -0.83 33.36 23.91
C ASP A 444 -2.11 32.65 24.39
N ALA A 445 -2.42 32.77 25.69
CA ALA A 445 -3.57 32.10 26.28
C ALA A 445 -4.93 32.57 25.69
N GLN A 446 -5.03 33.83 25.27
CA GLN A 446 -6.25 34.40 24.71
C GLN A 446 -6.43 33.95 23.26
N SER A 447 -5.38 34.05 22.44
CA SER A 447 -5.35 33.53 21.07
C SER A 447 -5.69 32.04 21.03
N LEU A 448 -5.10 31.24 21.93
CA LEU A 448 -5.38 29.81 22.03
C LEU A 448 -6.83 29.51 22.43
N ALA A 449 -7.40 30.24 23.38
CA ALA A 449 -8.79 30.06 23.77
C ALA A 449 -9.75 30.34 22.59
N ALA A 450 -9.51 31.41 21.83
CA ALA A 450 -10.28 31.72 20.64
C ALA A 450 -10.13 30.65 19.55
N ALA A 451 -8.89 30.21 19.27
CA ALA A 451 -8.62 29.17 18.29
C ALA A 451 -9.34 27.84 18.62
N ARG A 452 -9.39 27.46 19.90
CA ARG A 452 -10.14 26.28 20.38
C ARG A 452 -11.63 26.40 20.11
N GLU A 453 -12.24 27.53 20.45
CA GLU A 453 -13.67 27.76 20.23
C GLU A 453 -14.01 27.68 18.73
N GLN A 454 -13.22 28.34 17.90
CA GLN A 454 -13.36 28.37 16.45
C GLN A 454 -13.23 26.98 15.83
N ALA A 455 -12.15 26.26 16.15
CA ALA A 455 -11.93 24.90 15.67
C ALA A 455 -13.01 23.91 16.15
N GLN A 456 -13.51 24.08 17.38
CA GLN A 456 -14.61 23.26 17.90
C GLN A 456 -15.92 23.54 17.12
N GLY A 457 -16.15 24.78 16.69
CA GLY A 457 -17.26 25.14 15.79
C GLY A 457 -17.20 24.37 14.48
N VAL A 458 -16.02 24.31 13.84
CA VAL A 458 -15.80 23.57 12.60
C VAL A 458 -16.06 22.07 12.80
N ALA A 459 -15.46 21.47 13.83
CA ALA A 459 -15.62 20.06 14.13
C ALA A 459 -17.09 19.65 14.40
N ARG A 460 -17.85 20.50 15.12
CA ARG A 460 -19.29 20.27 15.36
C ARG A 460 -20.09 20.25 14.05
N ARG A 461 -19.82 21.18 13.12
CA ARG A 461 -20.51 21.20 11.82
C ARG A 461 -20.12 20.01 10.93
N ALA A 462 -18.89 19.50 11.08
CA ALA A 462 -18.43 18.29 10.42
C ALA A 462 -18.96 16.99 11.07
N GLY A 463 -19.70 17.08 12.18
CA GLY A 463 -20.31 15.92 12.84
C GLY A 463 -19.32 15.03 13.60
N ILE A 464 -18.12 15.53 13.92
CA ILE A 464 -17.08 14.77 14.63
C ILE A 464 -16.94 15.25 16.08
N GLY A 465 -16.36 14.40 16.94
CA GLY A 465 -16.20 14.72 18.36
C GLY A 465 -15.11 13.94 19.07
N TYR A 466 -14.86 14.33 20.32
CA TYR A 466 -13.92 13.65 21.19
C TYR A 466 -14.48 12.33 21.72
N ILE A 467 -13.64 11.30 21.70
CA ILE A 467 -13.83 10.05 22.42
C ILE A 467 -13.02 10.06 23.72
N ASP A 468 -13.50 9.32 24.72
CA ASP A 468 -12.76 9.11 25.96
C ASP A 468 -11.77 7.94 25.86
N ALA A 469 -10.93 7.78 26.89
CA ALA A 469 -9.94 6.71 26.93
C ALA A 469 -10.58 5.31 26.97
N ALA A 470 -11.79 5.17 27.51
CA ALA A 470 -12.51 3.90 27.55
C ALA A 470 -12.97 3.49 26.13
N THR A 471 -13.48 4.45 25.36
CA THR A 471 -13.89 4.25 23.96
C THR A 471 -12.67 3.96 23.07
N LEU A 472 -11.57 4.68 23.26
CA LEU A 472 -10.32 4.39 22.53
C LEU A 472 -9.84 2.96 22.82
N LYS A 473 -9.84 2.53 24.07
CA LYS A 473 -9.48 1.17 24.47
C LYS A 473 -10.43 0.12 23.87
N ALA A 474 -11.72 0.42 23.76
CA ALA A 474 -12.68 -0.45 23.08
C ALA A 474 -12.34 -0.57 21.58
N PHE A 475 -12.00 0.53 20.91
CA PHE A 475 -11.55 0.49 19.51
C PHE A 475 -10.28 -0.33 19.34
N GLU A 476 -9.33 -0.22 20.27
CA GLU A 476 -8.10 -1.03 20.27
C GLU A 476 -8.39 -2.52 20.44
N ALA A 477 -9.35 -2.89 21.29
CA ALA A 477 -9.77 -4.29 21.45
C ALA A 477 -10.51 -4.86 20.22
N GLU A 478 -11.07 -3.99 19.37
CA GLU A 478 -11.79 -4.35 18.15
C GLU A 478 -10.89 -4.38 16.89
N GLN A 479 -9.57 -4.22 17.02
CA GLN A 479 -8.65 -4.09 15.88
C GLN A 479 -8.62 -5.29 14.93
N ASP A 480 -8.99 -6.48 15.41
CA ASP A 480 -9.13 -7.67 14.56
C ASP A 480 -10.41 -7.63 13.70
N ALA A 481 -11.40 -6.83 14.08
CA ALA A 481 -12.69 -6.69 13.41
C ALA A 481 -12.86 -5.37 12.64
N ARG A 482 -12.18 -4.30 13.06
CA ARG A 482 -12.23 -2.96 12.43
C ARG A 482 -10.84 -2.35 12.37
N THR A 483 -10.51 -1.75 11.24
CA THR A 483 -9.23 -1.07 11.07
C THR A 483 -9.21 0.21 11.91
N LEU A 484 -8.15 0.39 12.72
CA LEU A 484 -7.94 1.56 13.55
C LEU A 484 -6.61 2.23 13.21
N TYR A 485 -6.66 3.46 12.71
CA TYR A 485 -5.51 4.35 12.59
C TYR A 485 -5.49 5.33 13.76
N ARG A 486 -4.30 5.60 14.30
CA ARG A 486 -4.08 6.56 15.39
C ARG A 486 -2.95 7.49 14.99
N PHE A 487 -3.28 8.78 14.80
CA PHE A 487 -2.36 9.78 14.29
C PHE A 487 -2.14 10.94 15.26
N ASP A 488 -0.87 11.26 15.49
CA ASP A 488 -0.45 12.53 16.08
C ASP A 488 -0.25 13.53 14.93
N VAL A 489 -1.03 14.61 14.94
CA VAL A 489 -1.12 15.57 13.83
C VAL A 489 -0.23 16.80 13.98
N ARG A 490 0.59 16.83 15.03
CA ARG A 490 1.47 17.96 15.38
C ARG A 490 2.74 17.98 14.50
N THR A 491 3.60 18.97 14.73
CA THR A 491 4.87 19.09 14.01
C THR A 491 5.81 17.91 14.29
N ARG A 492 6.85 17.74 13.46
CA ARG A 492 7.85 16.68 13.67
C ARG A 492 8.51 16.83 15.03
N GLU A 493 8.90 18.06 15.36
CA GLU A 493 9.64 18.40 16.57
C GLU A 493 8.81 18.06 17.82
N GLU A 494 7.51 18.33 17.78
CA GLU A 494 6.57 18.00 18.87
C GLU A 494 6.34 16.50 19.02
N TYR A 495 6.30 15.76 17.92
CA TYR A 495 6.19 14.30 17.95
C TYR A 495 7.47 13.69 18.52
N GLU A 496 8.63 14.05 17.97
CA GLU A 496 9.93 13.46 18.36
C GLU A 496 10.35 13.85 19.78
N SER A 497 9.91 15.00 20.29
CA SER A 497 10.11 15.39 21.69
C SER A 497 9.17 14.70 22.68
N GLY A 498 8.06 14.12 22.21
CA GLY A 498 7.13 13.39 23.07
C GLY A 498 5.80 13.06 22.40
N HIS A 499 5.56 11.79 22.09
CA HIS A 499 4.31 11.28 21.49
C HIS A 499 3.76 10.05 22.23
N LEU A 500 2.51 9.68 21.96
CA LEU A 500 1.87 8.48 22.55
C LEU A 500 2.43 7.19 21.93
N GLU A 501 2.60 6.15 22.74
CA GLU A 501 3.04 4.83 22.27
C GLU A 501 2.06 4.24 21.24
N GLY A 502 2.59 3.78 20.10
CA GLY A 502 1.79 3.16 19.04
C GLY A 502 0.97 4.15 18.19
N TRP A 503 1.16 5.46 18.37
CA TRP A 503 0.60 6.51 17.52
C TRP A 503 1.58 6.91 16.42
N ARG A 504 1.08 6.98 15.19
CA ARG A 504 1.89 7.34 14.02
C ARG A 504 1.94 8.85 13.86
N TRP A 505 3.08 9.37 13.42
CA TRP A 505 3.19 10.77 13.04
C TRP A 505 2.54 11.00 11.67
N ALA A 506 1.62 11.96 11.60
CA ALA A 506 0.99 12.38 10.36
C ALA A 506 0.59 13.86 10.46
N PRO A 507 1.47 14.81 10.08
CA PRO A 507 1.19 16.24 10.19
C PRO A 507 -0.16 16.59 9.57
N GLY A 508 -1.02 17.29 10.29
CA GLY A 508 -2.43 17.39 9.91
C GLY A 508 -2.66 17.91 8.49
N GLY A 509 -1.89 18.92 8.06
CA GLY A 509 -1.95 19.44 6.68
C GLY A 509 -1.55 18.39 5.64
N GLN A 510 -0.53 17.59 5.91
CA GLN A 510 -0.10 16.51 5.01
C GLN A 510 -1.04 15.31 5.04
N LEU A 511 -1.64 15.00 6.19
CA LEU A 511 -2.64 13.94 6.30
C LEU A 511 -3.88 14.25 5.43
N VAL A 512 -4.27 15.53 5.32
CA VAL A 512 -5.34 15.97 4.40
C VAL A 512 -4.86 16.02 2.96
N GLN A 513 -3.64 16.51 2.69
CA GLN A 513 -3.08 16.64 1.34
C GLN A 513 -2.75 15.31 0.67
N ALA A 514 -2.35 14.30 1.44
CA ALA A 514 -1.79 13.05 0.97
C ALA A 514 -2.35 11.86 1.75
N THR A 515 -3.68 11.83 1.94
CA THR A 515 -4.34 10.84 2.80
C THR A 515 -3.98 9.39 2.41
N ASP A 516 -3.85 9.14 1.11
CA ASP A 516 -3.49 7.86 0.49
C ASP A 516 -2.07 7.37 0.82
N GLU A 517 -1.17 8.24 1.31
CA GLU A 517 0.15 7.85 1.80
C GLU A 517 0.13 7.38 3.26
N TYR A 518 -0.89 7.76 4.03
CA TYR A 518 -0.98 7.46 5.46
C TYR A 518 -1.89 6.27 5.76
N LEU A 519 -2.97 6.11 4.98
CA LEU A 519 -3.96 5.06 5.11
C LEU A 519 -4.50 4.64 3.75
N ALA A 520 -4.76 3.35 3.57
CA ALA A 520 -5.38 2.81 2.36
C ALA A 520 -6.76 2.18 2.62
N THR A 521 -7.10 1.86 3.88
CA THR A 521 -8.38 1.23 4.21
C THR A 521 -9.48 2.26 4.29
N ARG A 522 -10.35 2.27 3.29
CA ARG A 522 -11.59 3.06 3.28
C ARG A 522 -12.54 2.54 4.35
N ARG A 523 -13.34 3.45 4.92
CA ARG A 523 -14.35 3.18 5.96
C ARG A 523 -13.73 2.66 7.27
N ALA A 524 -12.43 2.84 7.45
CA ALA A 524 -11.73 2.55 8.69
C ALA A 524 -11.99 3.64 9.74
N ARG A 525 -11.67 3.34 11.01
CA ARG A 525 -11.65 4.33 12.09
C ARG A 525 -10.31 5.05 12.11
N VAL A 526 -10.34 6.37 12.17
CA VAL A 526 -9.18 7.25 12.34
C VAL A 526 -9.37 8.05 13.60
N VAL A 527 -8.41 7.94 14.53
CA VAL A 527 -8.36 8.75 15.74
C VAL A 527 -7.20 9.73 15.62
N LEU A 528 -7.49 11.02 15.74
CA LEU A 528 -6.50 12.09 15.72
C LEU A 528 -6.25 12.61 17.14
N ALA A 529 -4.99 12.87 17.47
CA ALA A 529 -4.60 13.45 18.74
C ALA A 529 -3.73 14.70 18.57
N ASP A 530 -3.98 15.65 19.47
CA ASP A 530 -3.14 16.81 19.75
C ASP A 530 -3.23 17.14 21.25
N TRP A 531 -2.44 18.10 21.73
CA TRP A 531 -2.56 18.61 23.10
C TRP A 531 -3.12 20.04 23.17
N ASP A 532 -2.97 20.81 22.09
CA ASP A 532 -3.49 22.16 21.97
C ASP A 532 -5.02 22.20 21.89
N GLY A 533 -5.68 21.17 21.35
CA GLY A 533 -7.13 21.14 21.15
C GLY A 533 -7.59 22.05 20.01
N VAL A 534 -6.80 22.17 18.94
CA VAL A 534 -7.11 22.97 17.73
C VAL A 534 -6.81 22.16 16.47
N ARG A 535 -5.58 21.63 16.34
CA ARG A 535 -5.09 21.00 15.10
C ARG A 535 -5.82 19.73 14.74
N ALA A 536 -6.09 18.86 15.72
CA ALA A 536 -6.86 17.63 15.52
C ALA A 536 -8.31 17.93 15.10
N LEU A 537 -8.92 19.00 15.64
CA LEU A 537 -10.28 19.39 15.29
C LEU A 537 -10.39 19.81 13.81
N THR A 538 -9.49 20.67 13.33
CA THR A 538 -9.52 21.16 11.94
C THR A 538 -9.10 20.09 10.95
N THR A 539 -8.05 19.32 11.25
CA THR A 539 -7.64 18.16 10.43
C THR A 539 -8.75 17.12 10.36
N GLY A 540 -9.36 16.78 11.49
CA GLY A 540 -10.45 15.81 11.54
C GLY A 540 -11.66 16.25 10.74
N ALA A 541 -12.01 17.53 10.81
CA ALA A 541 -13.14 18.08 10.04
C ALA A 541 -12.93 17.95 8.53
N TRP A 542 -11.69 18.09 8.03
CA TRP A 542 -11.39 17.86 6.63
C TRP A 542 -11.43 16.39 6.23
N LEU A 543 -10.86 15.50 7.04
CA LEU A 543 -10.93 14.06 6.78
C LEU A 543 -12.37 13.54 6.77
N ALA A 544 -13.24 14.08 7.63
CA ALA A 544 -14.65 13.74 7.65
C ALA A 544 -15.38 14.19 6.37
N GLN A 545 -15.04 15.39 5.86
CA GLN A 545 -15.61 15.92 4.62
C GLN A 545 -15.05 15.23 3.37
N LEU A 546 -13.82 14.73 3.40
CA LEU A 546 -13.25 13.89 2.34
C LEU A 546 -14.02 12.55 2.21
N GLY A 547 -14.66 12.09 3.30
CA GLY A 547 -15.63 11.00 3.30
C GLY A 547 -15.08 9.58 3.23
N ALA A 548 -13.75 9.42 3.27
CA ALA A 548 -13.11 8.12 3.12
C ALA A 548 -13.06 7.29 4.42
N VAL A 549 -13.26 7.88 5.59
CA VAL A 549 -13.01 7.27 6.91
C VAL A 549 -13.97 7.77 7.99
N GLU A 550 -14.14 6.98 9.06
CA GLU A 550 -14.79 7.44 10.29
C GLU A 550 -13.77 8.17 11.16
N VAL A 551 -14.03 9.45 11.47
CA VAL A 551 -13.06 10.30 12.19
C VAL A 551 -13.49 10.54 13.64
N TYR A 552 -12.55 10.31 14.55
CA TYR A 552 -12.69 10.54 15.97
C TYR A 552 -11.52 11.38 16.48
N LEU A 553 -11.75 12.11 17.57
CA LEU A 553 -10.74 12.95 18.19
C LEU A 553 -10.40 12.40 19.57
N TYR A 554 -9.13 12.44 19.95
CA TYR A 554 -8.71 12.04 21.27
C TYR A 554 -7.85 13.15 21.87
N ARG A 555 -8.23 13.61 23.07
CA ARG A 555 -7.42 14.55 23.84
C ARG A 555 -6.62 13.76 24.87
N PRO A 556 -5.31 13.60 24.70
CA PRO A 556 -4.52 12.88 25.68
C PRO A 556 -4.49 13.64 27.01
N PRO A 557 -4.44 12.93 28.15
CA PRO A 557 -4.14 13.56 29.43
C PRO A 557 -2.83 14.37 29.37
N ALA A 558 -2.78 15.50 30.08
CA ALA A 558 -1.59 16.36 30.08
C ALA A 558 -0.30 15.59 30.45
N LEU A 559 -0.42 14.68 31.43
CA LEU A 559 0.65 13.83 31.96
C LEU A 559 0.63 12.40 31.40
N ALA A 560 0.03 12.17 30.23
CA ALA A 560 0.09 10.86 29.57
C ALA A 560 1.57 10.45 29.35
N PRO A 561 1.95 9.17 29.54
CA PRO A 561 3.27 8.68 29.20
C PRO A 561 3.62 8.95 27.74
N ARG A 562 4.86 9.35 27.46
CA ARG A 562 5.33 9.70 26.12
C ARG A 562 6.63 8.99 25.76
N LEU A 563 6.75 8.61 24.49
CA LEU A 563 7.98 8.16 23.87
C LEU A 563 8.66 9.33 23.16
N THR A 564 9.98 9.27 23.01
CA THR A 564 10.79 10.25 22.27
C THR A 564 11.46 9.61 21.06
N GLY A 565 11.84 10.42 20.08
CA GLY A 565 12.44 10.00 18.83
C GLY A 565 11.44 9.83 17.67
N PRO A 566 11.93 9.43 16.49
CA PRO A 566 11.11 9.29 15.29
C PRO A 566 10.12 8.13 15.41
N GLU A 567 9.09 8.15 14.55
CA GLU A 567 8.10 7.07 14.46
C GLU A 567 8.81 5.73 14.21
N PRO A 568 8.61 4.71 15.07
CA PRO A 568 9.14 3.38 14.84
C PRO A 568 8.61 2.78 13.53
N ARG A 569 9.49 2.27 12.67
CA ARG A 569 9.12 1.59 11.43
C ARG A 569 9.37 0.10 11.55
N ARG A 570 8.31 -0.70 11.37
CA ARG A 570 8.40 -2.16 11.32
C ARG A 570 8.64 -2.61 9.87
N ALA A 571 9.75 -3.28 9.63
CA ALA A 571 9.99 -3.99 8.37
C ALA A 571 9.57 -5.45 8.53
N LEU A 572 8.59 -5.89 7.73
CA LEU A 572 8.16 -7.28 7.71
C LEU A 572 9.16 -8.15 6.93
N ARG A 573 9.18 -9.45 7.23
CA ARG A 573 10.10 -10.41 6.59
C ARG A 573 9.37 -11.71 6.30
N HIS A 574 9.55 -12.23 5.09
CA HIS A 574 9.06 -13.55 4.66
C HIS A 574 10.12 -14.36 3.91
N ARG A 575 11.28 -13.74 3.60
CA ARG A 575 12.42 -14.38 2.94
C ARG A 575 13.57 -14.58 3.92
N PRO A 576 14.44 -15.58 3.68
CA PRO A 576 15.67 -15.74 4.44
C PRO A 576 16.53 -14.48 4.39
N GLU A 577 17.21 -14.19 5.50
CA GLU A 577 18.14 -13.06 5.55
C GLU A 577 19.34 -13.28 4.64
N VAL A 578 19.83 -12.19 4.06
CA VAL A 578 21.01 -12.17 3.22
C VAL A 578 22.15 -11.42 3.91
N GLY A 579 23.39 -11.71 3.50
CA GLY A 579 24.57 -11.13 4.13
C GLY A 579 24.67 -9.61 3.98
N THR A 580 25.21 -8.95 4.99
CA THR A 580 25.47 -7.50 4.96
C THR A 580 26.94 -7.18 4.63
N LEU A 581 27.18 -5.99 4.10
CA LEU A 581 28.52 -5.38 4.03
C LEU A 581 28.57 -4.08 4.82
N ARG A 582 29.68 -3.83 5.51
CA ARG A 582 29.99 -2.53 6.09
C ARG A 582 30.59 -1.60 5.02
N ALA A 583 30.54 -0.30 5.24
CA ALA A 583 30.95 0.68 4.23
C ALA A 583 32.44 0.57 3.85
N ASP A 584 33.33 0.31 4.81
CA ASP A 584 34.75 0.05 4.61
C ASP A 584 35.01 -1.22 3.76
N ALA A 585 34.30 -2.31 4.07
CA ALA A 585 34.39 -3.54 3.30
C ALA A 585 33.85 -3.37 1.87
N LEU A 586 32.75 -2.62 1.70
CA LEU A 586 32.21 -2.30 0.38
C LEU A 586 33.20 -1.43 -0.40
N ARG A 587 33.83 -0.43 0.23
CA ARG A 587 34.84 0.41 -0.40
C ARG A 587 36.00 -0.42 -0.93
N ALA A 588 36.55 -1.31 -0.10
CA ALA A 588 37.63 -2.21 -0.51
C ALA A 588 37.21 -3.13 -1.69
N ALA A 589 35.97 -3.63 -1.68
CA ALA A 589 35.44 -4.44 -2.78
C ALA A 589 35.27 -3.64 -4.08
N LEU A 590 34.85 -2.38 -4.00
CA LEU A 590 34.78 -1.47 -5.15
C LEU A 590 36.16 -1.15 -5.71
N ASP A 591 37.14 -0.84 -4.85
CA ASP A 591 38.52 -0.55 -5.25
C ASP A 591 39.18 -1.77 -5.94
N ALA A 592 38.82 -2.99 -5.51
CA ALA A 592 39.24 -4.25 -6.13
C ALA A 592 38.39 -4.69 -7.34
N GLN A 593 37.39 -3.89 -7.74
CA GLN A 593 36.42 -4.23 -8.79
C GLN A 593 35.68 -5.57 -8.57
N ALA A 594 35.52 -5.95 -7.31
CA ALA A 594 34.92 -7.21 -6.87
C ALA A 594 33.43 -7.09 -6.50
N ALA A 595 32.85 -5.88 -6.55
CA ALA A 595 31.44 -5.64 -6.25
C ALA A 595 30.79 -4.72 -7.28
N GLU A 596 29.48 -4.88 -7.44
CA GLU A 596 28.61 -4.02 -8.24
C GLU A 596 27.47 -3.52 -7.35
N VAL A 597 27.29 -2.20 -7.29
CA VAL A 597 26.36 -1.57 -6.35
C VAL A 597 25.14 -1.04 -7.09
N PHE A 598 23.95 -1.38 -6.58
CA PHE A 598 22.70 -0.79 -7.03
C PHE A 598 22.05 0.00 -5.89
N ASP A 599 21.67 1.23 -6.16
CA ASP A 599 20.83 2.02 -5.27
C ASP A 599 19.37 1.78 -5.65
N VAL A 600 18.55 1.42 -4.65
CA VAL A 600 17.14 1.07 -4.82
C VAL A 600 16.20 2.03 -4.06
N GLU A 601 16.71 3.15 -3.54
CA GLU A 601 15.93 4.09 -2.74
C GLU A 601 14.89 4.86 -3.56
N SER A 602 15.33 5.93 -4.21
CA SER A 602 14.56 6.73 -5.15
C SER A 602 15.55 7.52 -5.98
N ARG A 603 15.18 7.83 -7.21
CA ARG A 603 16.02 8.60 -8.12
C ARG A 603 16.41 9.94 -7.50
N GLY A 604 15.47 10.64 -6.86
CA GLY A 604 15.76 11.91 -6.19
C GLY A 604 16.77 11.77 -5.03
N ALA A 605 16.73 10.66 -4.27
CA ALA A 605 17.74 10.42 -3.23
C ALA A 605 19.11 10.09 -3.83
N TYR A 606 19.14 9.25 -4.86
CA TYR A 606 20.34 8.90 -5.60
C TYR A 606 21.02 10.15 -6.18
N GLU A 607 20.29 11.02 -6.89
CA GLU A 607 20.84 12.22 -7.51
C GLU A 607 21.44 13.19 -6.50
N ARG A 608 20.85 13.31 -5.30
CA ARG A 608 21.39 14.14 -4.20
C ARG A 608 22.69 13.59 -3.62
N GLY A 609 22.89 12.28 -3.63
CA GLY A 609 24.08 11.66 -3.08
C GLY A 609 23.98 10.14 -3.02
N HIS A 610 24.90 9.46 -3.70
CA HIS A 610 24.98 8.00 -3.77
C HIS A 610 26.42 7.49 -3.60
N VAL A 611 26.56 6.19 -3.31
CA VAL A 611 27.86 5.51 -3.27
C VAL A 611 28.53 5.63 -4.65
N PRO A 612 29.79 6.10 -4.75
CA PRO A 612 30.46 6.23 -6.04
C PRO A 612 30.48 4.93 -6.85
N GLY A 613 30.06 5.00 -8.11
CA GLY A 613 29.95 3.84 -9.00
C GLY A 613 28.68 3.00 -8.83
N ALA A 614 27.80 3.35 -7.89
CA ALA A 614 26.47 2.76 -7.83
C ALA A 614 25.64 3.14 -9.07
N ARG A 615 24.63 2.34 -9.37
CA ARG A 615 23.61 2.63 -10.39
C ARG A 615 22.23 2.57 -9.77
N PHE A 616 21.35 3.49 -10.12
CA PHE A 616 19.98 3.48 -9.64
C PHE A 616 19.10 2.59 -10.52
N ALA A 617 18.30 1.73 -9.89
CA ALA A 617 17.22 1.01 -10.56
C ALA A 617 16.03 0.85 -9.62
N ALA A 618 14.83 1.07 -10.16
CA ALA A 618 13.60 0.69 -9.50
C ALA A 618 13.62 -0.81 -9.16
N PRO A 619 13.24 -1.21 -7.93
CA PRO A 619 13.38 -2.59 -7.47
C PRO A 619 12.70 -3.65 -8.36
N ASP A 620 11.56 -3.33 -8.96
CA ASP A 620 10.78 -4.24 -9.79
C ASP A 620 11.48 -4.67 -11.08
N ARG A 621 12.36 -3.82 -11.60
CA ARG A 621 13.13 -4.04 -12.84
C ARG A 621 14.60 -4.33 -12.60
N LEU A 622 15.08 -4.27 -11.36
CA LEU A 622 16.49 -4.47 -11.01
C LEU A 622 17.09 -5.76 -11.61
N ALA A 623 16.31 -6.84 -11.68
CA ALA A 623 16.76 -8.12 -12.25
C ALA A 623 17.20 -8.02 -13.73
N GLU A 624 16.63 -7.10 -14.51
CA GLU A 624 16.96 -6.86 -15.93
C GLU A 624 18.40 -6.35 -16.11
N PHE A 625 18.94 -5.70 -15.08
CA PHE A 625 20.23 -5.01 -15.14
C PHE A 625 21.36 -5.76 -14.43
N LEU A 626 21.06 -6.94 -13.87
CA LEU A 626 22.10 -7.74 -13.21
C LEU A 626 23.13 -8.23 -14.24
N PRO A 627 24.44 -8.14 -13.94
CA PRO A 627 25.46 -8.61 -14.84
C PRO A 627 25.35 -10.13 -15.05
N ALA A 628 25.60 -10.61 -16.27
CA ALA A 628 25.71 -12.05 -16.54
C ALA A 628 26.91 -12.68 -15.80
N ASP A 629 27.96 -11.90 -15.56
CA ASP A 629 29.11 -12.28 -14.75
C ASP A 629 28.72 -12.47 -13.28
N THR A 630 29.16 -13.59 -12.70
CA THR A 630 28.93 -13.97 -11.30
C THR A 630 30.17 -13.82 -10.41
N ALA A 631 31.30 -13.35 -10.95
CA ALA A 631 32.53 -13.14 -10.19
C ALA A 631 32.41 -11.95 -9.21
N ARG A 632 31.62 -10.92 -9.58
CA ARG A 632 31.39 -9.73 -8.76
C ARG A 632 30.20 -9.90 -7.84
N ALA A 633 30.35 -9.48 -6.58
CA ALA A 633 29.28 -9.49 -5.60
C ALA A 633 28.23 -8.41 -5.94
N ILE A 634 26.95 -8.76 -5.91
CA ILE A 634 25.85 -7.78 -6.04
C ILE A 634 25.56 -7.20 -4.65
N VAL A 635 25.63 -5.87 -4.54
CA VAL A 635 25.39 -5.15 -3.29
C VAL A 635 24.31 -4.10 -3.49
N LEU A 636 23.24 -4.16 -2.70
CA LEU A 636 22.18 -3.15 -2.73
C LEU A 636 22.41 -2.08 -1.66
N THR A 637 22.02 -0.84 -1.94
CA THR A 637 21.94 0.23 -0.95
C THR A 637 20.61 0.97 -1.05
N SER A 638 20.21 1.57 0.07
CA SER A 638 19.12 2.54 0.19
C SER A 638 19.56 3.56 1.24
N SER A 639 18.73 4.56 1.59
CA SER A 639 19.15 5.61 2.54
C SER A 639 19.68 5.03 3.86
N ASP A 640 18.96 4.06 4.41
CA ASP A 640 19.24 3.45 5.71
C ASP A 640 19.53 1.95 5.67
N GLY A 641 19.52 1.37 4.47
CA GLY A 641 19.73 -0.05 4.23
C GLY A 641 18.52 -0.94 4.52
N VAL A 642 17.41 -0.42 5.04
CA VAL A 642 16.22 -1.23 5.38
C VAL A 642 15.53 -1.73 4.12
N LEU A 643 15.22 -0.82 3.18
CA LEU A 643 14.66 -1.20 1.88
C LEU A 643 15.63 -2.12 1.11
N ALA A 644 16.91 -1.77 1.07
CA ALA A 644 17.93 -2.59 0.41
C ALA A 644 17.98 -4.01 0.95
N GLY A 645 17.83 -4.20 2.27
CA GLY A 645 17.78 -5.53 2.88
C GLY A 645 16.58 -6.36 2.43
N ALA A 646 15.39 -5.75 2.38
CA ALA A 646 14.18 -6.43 1.90
C ALA A 646 14.29 -6.82 0.41
N VAL A 647 14.73 -5.87 -0.43
CA VAL A 647 14.92 -6.11 -1.88
C VAL A 647 16.01 -7.14 -2.12
N ALA A 648 17.11 -7.13 -1.36
CA ALA A 648 18.21 -8.08 -1.53
C ALA A 648 17.77 -9.51 -1.19
N ALA A 649 16.96 -9.70 -0.14
CA ALA A 649 16.42 -11.01 0.23
C ALA A 649 15.48 -11.57 -0.84
N GLU A 650 14.58 -10.74 -1.36
CA GLU A 650 13.67 -11.13 -2.45
C GLU A 650 14.43 -11.42 -3.76
N LEU A 651 15.40 -10.59 -4.12
CA LEU A 651 16.20 -10.77 -5.33
C LEU A 651 17.07 -12.03 -5.27
N ALA A 652 17.72 -12.28 -4.13
CA ALA A 652 18.50 -13.50 -3.91
C ALA A 652 17.62 -14.75 -4.04
N TRP A 653 16.42 -14.72 -3.45
CA TRP A 653 15.46 -15.81 -3.56
C TRP A 653 15.02 -16.08 -5.00
N ARG A 654 14.67 -15.03 -5.76
CA ARG A 654 14.18 -15.16 -7.15
C ARG A 654 15.26 -15.59 -8.13
N THR A 655 16.49 -15.13 -7.95
CA THR A 655 17.58 -15.35 -8.90
C THR A 655 18.50 -16.51 -8.54
N GLY A 656 18.44 -16.99 -7.29
CA GLY A 656 19.40 -17.94 -6.74
C GLY A 656 20.83 -17.40 -6.62
N ARG A 657 21.03 -16.09 -6.82
CA ARG A 657 22.35 -15.43 -6.75
C ARG A 657 22.63 -14.92 -5.34
N PRO A 658 23.89 -14.93 -4.88
CA PRO A 658 24.26 -14.26 -3.63
C PRO A 658 24.14 -12.74 -3.81
N VAL A 659 23.20 -12.13 -3.10
CA VAL A 659 23.01 -10.67 -3.01
C VAL A 659 23.31 -10.23 -1.59
N ARG A 660 23.98 -9.09 -1.44
CA ARG A 660 24.26 -8.46 -0.14
C ARG A 660 23.67 -7.06 -0.12
N TYR A 661 23.63 -6.42 1.04
CA TYR A 661 23.27 -5.00 1.14
C TYR A 661 24.19 -4.23 2.10
N LEU A 662 24.28 -2.91 1.88
CA LEU A 662 25.07 -2.01 2.70
C LEU A 662 24.38 -1.77 4.05
N LEU A 663 25.03 -2.21 5.13
CA LEU A 663 24.54 -2.03 6.50
C LEU A 663 24.48 -0.54 6.86
N GLY A 664 23.27 -0.06 7.20
CA GLY A 664 23.01 1.35 7.50
C GLY A 664 22.92 2.24 6.25
N GLY A 665 23.01 1.65 5.06
CA GLY A 665 22.78 2.32 3.78
C GLY A 665 23.76 3.44 3.45
N THR A 666 23.35 4.28 2.51
CA THR A 666 24.12 5.44 2.04
C THR A 666 24.38 6.45 3.17
N ARG A 667 23.49 6.54 4.18
CA ARG A 667 23.74 7.36 5.38
C ARG A 667 24.92 6.86 6.19
N ALA A 668 25.07 5.55 6.38
CA ALA A 668 26.22 4.99 7.10
C ALA A 668 27.54 5.14 6.32
N TRP A 669 27.48 5.09 4.98
CA TRP A 669 28.61 5.43 4.12
C TRP A 669 29.06 6.88 4.34
N ALA A 670 28.13 7.83 4.23
CA ALA A 670 28.39 9.25 4.44
C ALA A 670 28.89 9.55 5.87
N ALA A 671 28.31 8.91 6.89
CA ALA A 671 28.71 9.08 8.29
C ALA A 671 30.16 8.64 8.58
N GLN A 672 30.75 7.80 7.73
CA GLN A 672 32.18 7.44 7.81
C GLN A 672 33.10 8.42 7.08
N GLY A 673 32.57 9.52 6.54
CA GLY A 673 33.33 10.50 5.77
C GLY A 673 33.75 9.99 4.39
N LEU A 674 33.16 8.90 3.90
CA LEU A 674 33.42 8.39 2.55
C LEU A 674 32.75 9.29 1.51
N PRO A 675 33.38 9.52 0.34
CA PRO A 675 32.87 10.43 -0.68
C PRO A 675 31.56 9.91 -1.28
N LEU A 676 30.65 10.82 -1.61
CA LEU A 676 29.45 10.54 -2.40
C LEU A 676 29.62 11.06 -3.82
N ALA A 677 29.04 10.35 -4.79
CA ALA A 677 28.77 10.87 -6.12
C ALA A 677 27.37 11.50 -6.17
N THR A 678 27.11 12.35 -7.17
CA THR A 678 25.85 13.10 -7.32
C THR A 678 25.41 13.13 -8.79
N GLY A 679 24.16 13.49 -9.04
CA GLY A 679 23.59 13.60 -10.38
C GLY A 679 22.98 12.30 -10.90
N ALA A 680 22.42 12.38 -12.12
CA ALA A 680 21.58 11.32 -12.72
C ALA A 680 22.37 10.24 -13.48
N GLN A 681 23.71 10.34 -13.54
CA GLN A 681 24.53 9.35 -14.23
C GLN A 681 24.33 7.97 -13.57
N GLY A 682 23.94 6.96 -14.34
CA GLY A 682 23.70 5.60 -13.82
C GLY A 682 22.26 5.31 -13.42
N VAL A 683 21.30 6.20 -13.72
CA VAL A 683 19.85 5.89 -13.65
C VAL A 683 19.48 4.92 -14.79
N LEU A 684 18.98 3.74 -14.43
CA LEU A 684 18.67 2.65 -15.39
C LEU A 684 17.19 2.54 -15.76
N THR A 685 16.29 2.98 -14.88
CA THR A 685 14.83 2.80 -15.02
C THR A 685 14.07 4.09 -15.32
N GLY A 686 14.77 5.16 -15.69
CA GLY A 686 14.14 6.47 -15.98
C GLY A 686 13.30 6.96 -14.81
N ASP A 687 12.02 7.26 -15.07
CA ASP A 687 11.06 7.84 -14.13
C ASP A 687 9.98 6.84 -13.70
N ASP A 688 10.33 5.56 -13.61
CA ASP A 688 9.40 4.52 -13.15
C ASP A 688 9.11 4.66 -11.64
N ASP A 689 10.05 5.18 -10.84
CA ASP A 689 9.94 5.26 -9.38
C ASP A 689 9.33 6.57 -8.84
N GLN A 690 9.21 7.61 -9.66
CA GLN A 690 8.67 8.90 -9.23
C GLN A 690 8.04 9.71 -10.37
N SER A 691 7.12 10.61 -10.03
CA SER A 691 6.72 11.71 -10.92
C SER A 691 7.72 12.87 -10.76
N ILE A 692 8.21 13.43 -11.87
CA ILE A 692 9.11 14.58 -11.81
C ILE A 692 8.29 15.86 -11.66
N SER A 693 8.55 16.59 -10.57
CA SER A 693 8.01 17.93 -10.37
C SER A 693 8.58 18.90 -11.41
N PRO A 694 7.75 19.73 -12.10
CA PRO A 694 8.25 20.70 -13.06
C PRO A 694 9.25 21.69 -12.44
N TYR A 695 9.21 21.93 -11.12
CA TYR A 695 10.19 22.73 -10.39
C TYR A 695 11.64 22.25 -10.55
N LEU A 696 11.86 20.99 -10.96
CA LEU A 696 13.18 20.41 -11.16
C LEU A 696 13.71 20.56 -12.59
N PHE A 697 12.94 21.14 -13.52
CA PHE A 697 13.39 21.35 -14.90
C PHE A 697 14.30 22.58 -15.00
N GLU A 698 15.51 22.37 -15.56
CA GLU A 698 16.47 23.45 -15.84
C GLU A 698 16.02 24.35 -17.00
N ASP A 699 15.35 23.77 -18.00
CA ASP A 699 14.73 24.54 -19.09
C ASP A 699 13.43 25.21 -18.60
N LEU A 700 13.45 26.54 -18.53
CA LEU A 700 12.33 27.35 -18.07
C LEU A 700 11.09 27.18 -18.97
N ALA A 701 11.25 26.94 -20.27
CA ALA A 701 10.10 26.73 -21.15
C ALA A 701 9.41 25.41 -20.83
N ALA A 702 10.19 24.33 -20.62
CA ALA A 702 9.67 23.04 -20.18
C ALA A 702 9.05 23.11 -18.78
N ARG A 703 9.69 23.82 -17.84
CA ARG A 703 9.15 24.10 -16.50
C ARG A 703 7.78 24.77 -16.58
N ASP A 704 7.70 25.87 -17.31
CA ASP A 704 6.50 26.68 -17.41
C ASP A 704 5.37 25.92 -18.11
N GLN A 705 5.71 25.13 -19.14
CA GLN A 705 4.75 24.23 -19.78
C GLN A 705 4.23 23.18 -18.78
N GLY A 706 5.12 22.55 -18.01
CA GLY A 706 4.74 21.58 -16.98
C GLY A 706 3.88 22.17 -15.86
N PHE A 707 4.10 23.44 -15.48
CA PHE A 707 3.21 24.15 -14.55
C PHE A 707 1.82 24.36 -15.15
N ARG A 708 1.71 24.79 -16.41
CA ARG A 708 0.41 24.97 -17.08
C ARG A 708 -0.35 23.66 -17.18
N GLU A 709 0.32 22.58 -17.61
CA GLU A 709 -0.26 21.24 -17.69
C GLU A 709 -0.76 20.74 -16.33
N TYR A 710 0.01 20.97 -15.26
CA TYR A 710 -0.40 20.61 -13.90
C TYR A 710 -1.64 21.40 -13.43
N LEU A 711 -1.67 22.72 -13.67
CA LEU A 711 -2.78 23.57 -13.26
C LEU A 711 -4.06 23.26 -14.07
N ASP A 712 -3.93 23.05 -15.38
CA ASP A 712 -5.03 22.65 -16.26
C ASP A 712 -5.59 21.28 -15.83
N TRP A 713 -4.70 20.35 -15.45
CA TRP A 713 -5.09 19.06 -14.89
C TRP A 713 -5.88 19.20 -13.57
N GLU A 714 -5.40 19.98 -12.60
CA GLU A 714 -6.13 20.21 -11.32
C GLU A 714 -7.52 20.77 -11.61
N LEU A 715 -7.65 21.79 -12.45
CA LEU A 715 -8.93 22.39 -12.83
C LEU A 715 -9.90 21.38 -13.49
N GLY A 716 -9.36 20.39 -14.22
CA GLY A 716 -10.14 19.33 -14.85
C GLY A 716 -10.66 18.24 -13.89
N LEU A 717 -10.15 18.18 -12.66
CA LEU A 717 -10.47 17.09 -11.72
C LEU A 717 -11.93 17.05 -11.30
N VAL A 718 -12.60 18.20 -11.16
CA VAL A 718 -14.03 18.24 -10.78
C VAL A 718 -14.89 17.51 -11.81
N ALA A 719 -14.73 17.86 -13.09
CA ALA A 719 -15.44 17.20 -14.17
C ALA A 719 -15.07 15.71 -14.30
N GLN A 720 -13.85 15.34 -13.94
CA GLN A 720 -13.43 13.94 -13.92
C GLN A 720 -14.06 13.14 -12.77
N LEU A 721 -14.14 13.72 -11.56
CA LEU A 721 -14.84 13.13 -10.44
C LEU A 721 -16.34 12.92 -10.73
N GLU A 722 -16.98 13.86 -11.43
CA GLU A 722 -18.38 13.74 -11.85
C GLU A 722 -18.60 12.54 -12.78
N ARG A 723 -17.67 12.28 -13.70
CA ARG A 723 -17.72 11.10 -14.59
C ARG A 723 -17.47 9.78 -13.85
N GLU A 724 -16.56 9.77 -12.89
CA GLU A 724 -16.32 8.62 -11.99
C GLU A 724 -17.55 8.36 -11.10
N GLY A 725 -18.32 9.40 -10.78
CA GLY A 725 -19.53 9.31 -9.98
C GLY A 725 -19.25 9.02 -8.50
N SER A 726 -18.11 9.47 -7.99
CA SER A 726 -17.79 9.38 -6.55
C SER A 726 -18.67 10.34 -5.75
N GLN A 727 -19.20 9.86 -4.62
CA GLN A 727 -20.08 10.62 -3.72
C GLN A 727 -19.50 10.73 -2.29
N ASP A 728 -18.18 10.51 -2.17
CA ASP A 728 -17.51 10.53 -0.87
C ASP A 728 -17.49 11.93 -0.26
N ILE A 729 -17.23 12.94 -1.08
CA ILE A 729 -17.04 14.31 -0.63
C ILE A 729 -18.35 14.87 -0.10
N ARG A 730 -18.33 15.32 1.16
CA ARG A 730 -19.48 15.87 1.89
C ARG A 730 -19.06 17.15 2.59
N LEU A 731 -19.18 18.29 1.91
CA LEU A 731 -18.80 19.58 2.50
C LEU A 731 -19.80 20.01 3.59
N ILE A 732 -19.28 20.60 4.67
CA ILE A 732 -20.12 21.23 5.70
C ILE A 732 -20.84 22.46 5.11
N ALA A 733 -21.98 22.87 5.67
CA ALA A 733 -22.63 24.12 5.26
C ALA A 733 -21.75 25.35 5.59
N GLN A 734 -21.92 26.46 4.86
CA GLN A 734 -21.33 27.75 5.25
C GLN A 734 -21.90 28.20 6.60
N ALA A 735 -21.04 28.79 7.44
CA ALA A 735 -21.33 29.20 8.81
C ALA A 735 -22.27 30.42 8.89
#